data_AF-A0A5C5Z5H2-F1
#
_entry.id   AF-A0A5C5Z5H2-F1
#
_cell.length_a   1.000
_cell.length_b   1.000
_cell.length_c   1.000
_cell.angle_alpha   90.00
_cell.angle_beta   90.00
_cell.angle_gamma   90.00
#
_symmetry.space_group_name_H-M   'P 1'
#
loop_
_entity.id
_entity.type
_entity.pdbx_description
1 polymer ?
#
loop_
_entity_poly.entity_id
_entity_poly.type
_entity_poly.pdbx_seq_one_letter_code
_entity_poly.pdbx_strand_id
1 'polypeptide(L)'
;MSRKNTTESSSATDAKDAKGHRSPAQVRAETFRTAAQRETVEAFVVAFILALLFRAFLAEAFVIPTGSMAPTLMGAHKDMFCDRCGAPFQVGASLERRGPVTENAVVAGICPNCRHINPMDLANIADHGTFNGDRILVSKFAYTISEPKRWDVIVFKFPGNPKQNYIKRLVGLPGETLTLHHGDAFTRPTGSNDPDKILHKPAEKILSMRHLVHDTDYQSEVLVKSKYPSRWQPWSENATSVPQDSWQVNQSTDSMTATLGSDAADRVNWLRYYHRWPNEQQWERADKGLSLADVDPYSSRLITDFYSYDSYIHVPADVLYDEKPSAIQRRSLSRPWSMLTSYSQGVLSNSFQSGVGPEQFKQRAMFGNQGLSRDGIHWVGDLIFEAEVETSTDSKELLLEIVEAGIRHQCQIDLTSGTAALTILDDKPLPFDSETERLNLHPTAQTIVKAGSRVSVRMSNCDDQILLWVNDELVAFDAPTTFDARKFRSDDEAYPRYIAAVHPMDASPLGIGVRGGDSTIHHLRVDRDKYYIATADSSEGMSDYDMRQVWQAAGGAVTDFDIQDMMGQPETWAESPVWKARREVTFELEEDQFFPMGDNSPESLDARCWAGTKVRFGMPEDADKWSDASYVPRDLLVGKALLVFWPHSWNSPVPFTPNFRRMKLIR
;
A
#
# COMPACT_ATOMS: atom_id res chain seq x y z
N MET A 1 3.84 -83.92 15.11
CA MET A 1 3.78 -85.36 14.77
C MET A 1 3.24 -86.05 16.01
N SER A 2 2.08 -86.72 16.07
CA SER A 2 1.53 -87.75 15.19
C SER A 2 0.01 -87.92 15.45
N ARG A 3 -0.77 -88.02 14.35
CA ARG A 3 -1.98 -88.86 14.04
C ARG A 3 -3.15 -88.94 15.07
N LYS A 4 -4.37 -88.46 14.72
CA LYS A 4 -5.49 -89.11 13.96
C LYS A 4 -6.09 -90.33 14.70
N ASN A 5 -7.39 -90.65 14.71
CA ASN A 5 -8.72 -90.08 14.36
C ASN A 5 -9.68 -91.27 14.58
N THR A 6 -10.92 -91.07 15.07
CA THR A 6 -12.12 -91.91 14.76
C THR A 6 -13.36 -91.26 15.39
N THR A 7 -14.19 -90.58 14.59
CA THR A 7 -15.52 -91.00 14.06
C THR A 7 -16.66 -90.95 15.07
N GLU A 8 -17.66 -90.10 14.80
CA GLU A 8 -19.04 -90.56 14.58
C GLU A 8 -19.91 -89.46 13.94
N SER A 9 -20.80 -89.90 13.06
CA SER A 9 -21.76 -89.13 12.29
C SER A 9 -23.18 -89.55 12.66
N SER A 10 -24.11 -88.61 12.88
CA SER A 10 -25.55 -88.76 12.58
C SER A 10 -26.20 -87.37 12.73
N SER A 11 -26.65 -86.77 11.63
CA SER A 11 -28.00 -86.82 11.04
C SER A 11 -28.96 -85.75 11.59
N ALA A 12 -29.47 -84.96 10.65
CA ALA A 12 -30.36 -83.81 10.78
C ALA A 12 -31.70 -84.09 11.46
N THR A 13 -32.27 -83.07 12.12
CA THR A 13 -33.63 -82.53 11.85
C THR A 13 -33.92 -81.25 12.64
N ASP A 14 -34.66 -80.35 12.00
CA ASP A 14 -35.53 -79.29 12.56
C ASP A 14 -34.95 -78.00 13.15
N ALA A 15 -34.82 -76.99 12.29
CA ALA A 15 -35.16 -75.60 12.62
C ALA A 15 -35.51 -74.81 11.33
N LYS A 16 -36.74 -75.00 10.83
CA LYS A 16 -37.39 -74.03 9.92
C LYS A 16 -38.14 -72.99 10.76
N ASP A 17 -38.13 -71.76 10.26
CA ASP A 17 -38.94 -70.60 10.66
C ASP A 17 -38.54 -69.78 11.89
N ALA A 18 -37.63 -68.83 11.66
CA ALA A 18 -37.61 -67.55 12.35
C ALA A 18 -37.30 -66.41 11.37
N LYS A 19 -38.19 -66.18 10.37
CA LYS A 19 -38.25 -64.87 9.69
C LYS A 19 -38.84 -63.86 10.68
N GLY A 20 -37.96 -63.10 11.34
CA GLY A 20 -38.34 -62.03 12.24
C GLY A 20 -39.34 -61.07 11.59
N HIS A 21 -40.55 -61.02 12.14
CA HIS A 21 -41.54 -60.00 11.84
C HIS A 21 -41.00 -58.65 12.36
N ARG A 22 -40.42 -57.84 11.46
CA ARG A 22 -40.14 -56.43 11.75
C ARG A 22 -41.47 -55.72 11.98
N SER A 23 -41.60 -54.95 13.05
CA SER A 23 -42.85 -54.22 13.30
C SER A 23 -43.06 -53.14 12.23
N PRO A 24 -44.31 -52.79 11.86
CA PRO A 24 -44.58 -51.72 10.90
C PRO A 24 -43.90 -50.40 11.25
N ALA A 25 -43.72 -50.10 12.54
CA ALA A 25 -43.01 -48.93 13.03
C ALA A 25 -41.48 -49.00 12.76
N GLN A 26 -40.86 -50.17 12.89
CA GLN A 26 -39.45 -50.38 12.57
C GLN A 26 -39.19 -50.24 11.06
N VAL A 27 -40.06 -50.81 10.23
CA VAL A 27 -39.98 -50.66 8.77
C VAL A 27 -40.14 -49.20 8.36
N ARG A 28 -41.09 -48.48 8.99
CA ARG A 28 -41.35 -47.06 8.74
C ARG A 28 -40.21 -46.15 9.18
N ALA A 29 -39.60 -46.41 10.34
CA ALA A 29 -38.43 -45.66 10.81
C ALA A 29 -37.18 -45.88 9.95
N GLU A 30 -36.96 -47.11 9.47
CA GLU A 30 -35.87 -47.43 8.54
C GLU A 30 -36.08 -46.75 7.18
N THR A 31 -37.32 -46.75 6.65
CA THR A 31 -37.65 -46.01 5.41
C THR A 31 -37.50 -44.49 5.57
N PHE A 32 -37.93 -43.91 6.69
CA PHE A 32 -37.69 -42.48 6.97
C PHE A 32 -36.19 -42.15 7.07
N ARG A 33 -35.38 -43.01 7.69
CA ARG A 33 -33.93 -42.80 7.81
C ARG A 33 -33.22 -42.91 6.46
N THR A 34 -33.61 -43.88 5.62
CA THR A 34 -33.07 -44.03 4.26
C THR A 34 -33.51 -42.88 3.35
N ALA A 35 -34.75 -42.40 3.46
CA ALA A 35 -35.24 -41.23 2.73
C ALA A 35 -34.49 -39.95 3.14
N ALA A 36 -34.32 -39.70 4.46
CA ALA A 36 -33.56 -38.56 4.95
C ALA A 36 -32.07 -38.61 4.57
N GLN A 37 -31.45 -39.81 4.59
CA GLN A 37 -30.09 -40.00 4.09
C GLN A 37 -29.99 -39.73 2.58
N ARG A 38 -30.98 -40.18 1.80
CA ARG A 38 -31.05 -39.92 0.37
C ARG A 38 -31.22 -38.43 0.07
N GLU A 39 -32.11 -37.73 0.76
CA GLU A 39 -32.30 -36.27 0.63
C GLU A 39 -31.02 -35.51 0.99
N THR A 40 -30.33 -35.93 2.06
CA THR A 40 -29.04 -35.35 2.45
C THR A 40 -28.00 -35.55 1.34
N VAL A 41 -27.88 -36.77 0.80
CA VAL A 41 -26.95 -37.08 -0.30
C VAL A 41 -27.32 -36.31 -1.56
N GLU A 42 -28.60 -36.25 -1.95
CA GLU A 42 -29.09 -35.48 -3.10
C GLU A 42 -28.77 -33.99 -2.93
N ALA A 43 -29.00 -33.41 -1.75
CA ALA A 43 -28.64 -32.03 -1.46
C ALA A 43 -27.12 -31.77 -1.58
N PHE A 44 -26.28 -32.68 -1.07
CA PHE A 44 -24.83 -32.58 -1.23
C PHE A 44 -24.38 -32.70 -2.69
N VAL A 45 -24.97 -33.61 -3.46
CA VAL A 45 -24.67 -33.78 -4.89
C VAL A 45 -25.08 -32.53 -5.67
N VAL A 46 -26.28 -32.01 -5.44
CA VAL A 46 -26.76 -30.77 -6.07
C VAL A 46 -25.87 -29.60 -5.69
N ALA A 47 -25.54 -29.43 -4.41
CA ALA A 47 -24.63 -28.39 -3.94
C ALA A 47 -23.23 -28.52 -4.58
N PHE A 48 -22.71 -29.75 -4.72
CA PHE A 48 -21.42 -30.00 -5.36
C PHE A 48 -21.45 -29.68 -6.86
N ILE A 49 -22.50 -30.10 -7.59
CA ILE A 49 -22.68 -29.77 -9.01
C ILE A 49 -22.82 -28.25 -9.18
N LEU A 50 -23.64 -27.59 -8.37
CA LEU A 50 -23.79 -26.13 -8.40
C LEU A 50 -22.47 -25.44 -8.09
N ALA A 51 -21.68 -25.93 -7.12
CA ALA A 51 -20.35 -25.39 -6.82
C ALA A 51 -19.39 -25.59 -8.00
N LEU A 52 -19.43 -26.73 -8.69
CA LEU A 52 -18.64 -26.96 -9.90
C LEU A 52 -19.06 -26.06 -11.05
N LEU A 53 -20.36 -25.86 -11.28
CA LEU A 53 -20.88 -24.94 -12.30
C LEU A 53 -20.53 -23.50 -11.96
N PHE A 54 -20.69 -23.09 -10.71
CA PHE A 54 -20.28 -21.78 -10.22
C PHE A 54 -18.79 -21.55 -10.44
N ARG A 55 -17.95 -22.56 -10.16
CA ARG A 55 -16.51 -22.48 -10.36
C ARG A 55 -16.10 -22.51 -11.84
N ALA A 56 -16.78 -23.31 -12.66
CA ALA A 56 -16.47 -23.44 -14.08
C ALA A 56 -16.82 -22.17 -14.85
N PHE A 57 -17.95 -21.55 -14.50
CA PHE A 57 -18.52 -20.46 -15.28
C PHE A 57 -18.43 -19.11 -14.57
N LEU A 58 -18.86 -18.99 -13.31
CA LEU A 58 -19.10 -17.69 -12.67
C LEU A 58 -17.86 -17.07 -12.04
N ALA A 59 -17.11 -17.85 -11.26
CA ALA A 59 -16.01 -17.31 -10.48
C ALA A 59 -14.81 -18.24 -10.39
N GLU A 60 -13.61 -17.67 -10.47
CA GLU A 60 -12.35 -18.40 -10.30
C GLU A 60 -11.56 -17.83 -9.13
N ALA A 61 -10.96 -18.74 -8.37
CA ALA A 61 -10.09 -18.40 -7.25
C ALA A 61 -8.64 -18.37 -7.74
N PHE A 62 -7.97 -17.24 -7.56
CA PHE A 62 -6.55 -17.08 -7.87
C PHE A 62 -5.75 -16.87 -6.60
N VAL A 63 -4.54 -17.42 -6.56
CA VAL A 63 -3.52 -17.07 -5.56
C VAL A 63 -2.66 -15.97 -6.18
N ILE A 64 -2.36 -14.92 -5.41
CA ILE A 64 -1.49 -13.84 -5.85
C ILE A 64 -0.03 -14.24 -5.58
N PRO A 65 0.78 -14.56 -6.60
CA PRO A 65 2.16 -15.00 -6.36
C PRO A 65 3.08 -13.82 -6.02
N THR A 66 2.87 -12.66 -6.66
CA THR A 66 3.74 -11.49 -6.56
C THR A 66 3.03 -10.30 -5.93
N GLY A 67 3.74 -9.52 -5.13
CA GLY A 67 3.19 -8.38 -4.38
C GLY A 67 2.92 -7.12 -5.18
N SER A 68 2.65 -7.27 -6.48
CA SER A 68 2.65 -6.15 -7.42
C SER A 68 1.49 -5.17 -7.27
N MET A 69 0.54 -5.52 -6.40
CA MET A 69 -0.67 -4.79 -6.11
C MET A 69 -0.76 -4.44 -4.61
N ALA A 70 0.33 -4.52 -3.85
CA ALA A 70 0.33 -4.15 -2.44
C ALA A 70 0.21 -2.61 -2.28
N PRO A 71 -0.55 -2.09 -1.29
CA PRO A 71 -1.20 -2.83 -0.20
C PRO A 71 -2.60 -3.38 -0.56
N THR A 72 -3.11 -3.12 -1.77
CA THR A 72 -4.43 -3.59 -2.22
C THR A 72 -4.53 -5.12 -2.16
N LEU A 73 -3.56 -5.83 -2.72
CA LEU A 73 -3.45 -7.28 -2.75
C LEU A 73 -2.02 -7.70 -2.39
N MET A 74 -1.87 -8.56 -1.40
CA MET A 74 -0.55 -9.06 -1.04
C MET A 74 -0.18 -10.28 -1.89
N GLY A 75 1.04 -10.29 -2.39
CA GLY A 75 1.66 -11.48 -2.93
C GLY A 75 2.44 -12.24 -1.87
N ALA A 76 3.47 -12.98 -2.26
CA ALA A 76 4.39 -13.53 -1.28
C ALA A 76 5.03 -12.41 -0.45
N HIS A 77 4.82 -12.46 0.87
CA HIS A 77 5.15 -11.41 1.81
C HIS A 77 5.42 -11.97 3.21
N LYS A 78 5.90 -11.11 4.09
CA LYS A 78 6.03 -11.34 5.54
C LYS A 78 5.27 -10.22 6.26
N ASP A 79 4.54 -10.59 7.31
CA ASP A 79 3.89 -9.63 8.22
C ASP A 79 4.86 -9.35 9.37
N MET A 80 5.12 -8.08 9.63
CA MET A 80 6.10 -7.62 10.63
C MET A 80 5.43 -6.66 11.62
N PHE A 81 5.92 -6.68 12.86
CA PHE A 81 5.68 -5.61 13.83
C PHE A 81 7.01 -4.94 14.10
N CYS A 82 7.01 -3.61 14.15
CA CYS A 82 8.24 -2.90 14.48
C CYS A 82 8.63 -3.16 15.94
N ASP A 83 9.84 -3.62 16.18
CA ASP A 83 10.35 -3.91 17.53
C ASP A 83 10.62 -2.64 18.36
N ARG A 84 10.63 -1.46 17.74
CA ARG A 84 10.79 -0.17 18.41
C ARG A 84 9.49 0.56 18.67
N CYS A 85 8.64 0.72 17.65
CA CYS A 85 7.41 1.52 17.75
C CYS A 85 6.12 0.70 17.71
N GLY A 86 6.19 -0.62 17.52
CA GLY A 86 5.03 -1.50 17.47
C GLY A 86 4.19 -1.44 16.18
N ALA A 87 4.49 -0.51 15.26
CA ALA A 87 3.73 -0.35 14.02
C ALA A 87 3.71 -1.67 13.21
N PRO A 88 2.53 -2.17 12.80
CA PRO A 88 2.43 -3.31 11.89
C PRO A 88 2.76 -2.87 10.46
N PHE A 89 3.51 -3.69 9.72
CA PHE A 89 3.81 -3.43 8.32
C PHE A 89 4.10 -4.70 7.54
N GLN A 90 4.01 -4.61 6.22
CA GLN A 90 4.28 -5.72 5.30
C GLN A 90 5.58 -5.49 4.55
N VAL A 91 6.25 -6.60 4.28
CA VAL A 91 7.46 -6.69 3.46
C VAL A 91 7.26 -7.71 2.35
N GLY A 92 7.59 -7.35 1.11
CA GLY A 92 7.59 -8.27 -0.02
C GLY A 92 8.62 -9.38 0.15
N ALA A 93 8.24 -10.59 -0.22
CA ALA A 93 9.10 -11.77 -0.20
C ALA A 93 8.92 -12.60 -1.49
N SER A 94 8.52 -11.94 -2.58
CA SER A 94 8.30 -12.58 -3.88
C SER A 94 9.61 -13.13 -4.47
N LEU A 95 10.74 -12.49 -4.20
CA LEU A 95 12.08 -12.99 -4.53
C LEU A 95 12.38 -14.40 -3.98
N GLU A 96 11.80 -14.78 -2.85
CA GLU A 96 12.00 -16.11 -2.26
C GLU A 96 11.25 -17.22 -3.01
N ARG A 97 10.33 -16.82 -3.91
CA ARG A 97 9.40 -17.68 -4.64
C ARG A 97 9.59 -17.62 -6.17
N ARG A 98 10.66 -16.99 -6.68
CA ARG A 98 10.89 -16.81 -8.13
C ARG A 98 11.23 -18.10 -8.87
N GLY A 99 11.87 -19.06 -8.20
CA GLY A 99 12.40 -20.27 -8.83
C GLY A 99 12.04 -21.56 -8.08
N PRO A 100 12.44 -22.73 -8.61
CA PRO A 100 12.21 -24.02 -7.95
C PRO A 100 12.95 -24.13 -6.61
N VAL A 101 13.97 -23.32 -6.40
CA VAL A 101 14.74 -23.19 -5.15
C VAL A 101 14.79 -21.71 -4.78
N THR A 102 14.75 -21.42 -3.48
CA THR A 102 14.92 -20.07 -2.94
C THR A 102 16.39 -19.66 -3.06
N GLU A 103 16.67 -18.69 -3.93
CA GLU A 103 18.03 -18.20 -4.19
C GLU A 103 18.42 -17.03 -3.29
N ASN A 104 17.44 -16.22 -2.89
CA ASN A 104 17.60 -15.09 -1.99
C ASN A 104 16.54 -15.18 -0.90
N ALA A 105 16.88 -14.71 0.30
CA ALA A 105 15.99 -14.72 1.44
C ALA A 105 15.91 -13.31 2.06
N VAL A 106 14.71 -12.89 2.40
CA VAL A 106 14.46 -11.62 3.10
C VAL A 106 14.71 -11.84 4.59
N VAL A 107 15.55 -10.98 5.16
CA VAL A 107 16.06 -11.11 6.54
C VAL A 107 15.75 -9.88 7.40
N ALA A 108 15.30 -8.78 6.81
CA ALA A 108 14.88 -7.60 7.56
C ALA A 108 13.87 -6.74 6.79
N GLY A 109 13.07 -5.96 7.53
CA GLY A 109 12.14 -4.98 6.98
C GLY A 109 12.35 -3.58 7.54
N ILE A 110 12.10 -2.54 6.75
CA ILE A 110 12.22 -1.15 7.21
C ILE A 110 10.84 -0.63 7.61
N CYS A 111 10.68 -0.22 8.87
CA CYS A 111 9.41 0.26 9.39
C CYS A 111 9.00 1.56 8.66
N PRO A 112 7.77 1.68 8.11
CA PRO A 112 7.35 2.89 7.41
C PRO A 112 7.25 4.10 8.34
N ASN A 113 6.92 3.88 9.61
CA ASN A 113 6.73 4.94 10.58
C ASN A 113 8.07 5.48 11.12
N CYS A 114 8.85 4.66 11.85
CA CYS A 114 10.07 5.12 12.53
C CYS A 114 11.38 4.89 11.73
N ARG A 115 11.31 4.21 10.58
CA ARG A 115 12.46 3.84 9.73
C ARG A 115 13.54 2.99 10.42
N HIS A 116 13.19 2.33 11.53
CA HIS A 116 14.05 1.31 12.13
C HIS A 116 14.12 0.07 11.22
N ILE A 117 15.30 -0.56 11.15
CA ILE A 117 15.48 -1.86 10.49
C ILE A 117 15.07 -2.94 11.49
N ASN A 118 14.12 -3.78 11.11
CA ASN A 118 13.57 -4.83 11.95
C ASN A 118 14.13 -6.17 11.45
N PRO A 119 15.11 -6.77 12.15
CA PRO A 119 15.62 -8.08 11.79
C PRO A 119 14.56 -9.17 12.00
N MET A 120 14.59 -10.18 11.13
CA MET A 120 13.66 -11.29 11.18
C MET A 120 14.24 -12.44 12.01
N ASP A 121 13.50 -12.85 13.03
CA ASP A 121 13.70 -14.14 13.71
C ASP A 121 13.03 -15.29 12.93
N LEU A 122 13.70 -15.79 11.89
CA LEU A 122 13.25 -16.88 11.04
C LEU A 122 13.20 -18.26 11.74
N ALA A 123 13.92 -18.42 12.84
CA ALA A 123 13.98 -19.68 13.60
C ALA A 123 12.84 -19.80 14.64
N ASN A 124 12.51 -18.71 15.33
CA ASN A 124 11.60 -18.76 16.48
C ASN A 124 10.24 -18.09 16.24
N ILE A 125 10.11 -17.21 15.24
CA ILE A 125 8.85 -16.50 14.93
C ILE A 125 8.30 -17.02 13.61
N ALA A 126 7.28 -17.87 13.68
CA ALA A 126 6.69 -18.51 12.50
C ALA A 126 6.14 -17.51 11.46
N ASP A 127 5.65 -16.35 11.91
CA ASP A 127 5.08 -15.32 11.03
C ASP A 127 6.16 -14.47 10.31
N HIS A 128 7.44 -14.60 10.70
CA HIS A 128 8.56 -14.10 9.89
C HIS A 128 8.90 -15.04 8.70
N GLY A 129 8.25 -16.21 8.62
CA GLY A 129 8.25 -17.05 7.43
C GLY A 129 7.46 -16.42 6.27
N THR A 130 7.73 -16.87 5.05
CA THR A 130 7.12 -16.29 3.85
C THR A 130 5.74 -16.86 3.57
N PHE A 131 4.73 -15.99 3.63
CA PHE A 131 3.38 -16.31 3.19
C PHE A 131 3.30 -16.40 1.66
N ASN A 132 2.32 -17.15 1.15
CA ASN A 132 2.15 -17.37 -0.30
C ASN A 132 1.28 -16.29 -0.98
N GLY A 133 0.84 -15.27 -0.23
CA GLY A 133 -0.04 -14.20 -0.71
C GLY A 133 -1.53 -14.46 -0.53
N ASP A 134 -2.30 -13.44 -0.90
CA ASP A 134 -3.76 -13.42 -0.81
C ASP A 134 -4.39 -14.36 -1.85
N ARG A 135 -5.61 -14.82 -1.56
CA ARG A 135 -6.47 -15.47 -2.55
C ARG A 135 -7.67 -14.61 -2.86
N ILE A 136 -7.87 -14.39 -4.14
CA ILE A 136 -8.92 -13.53 -4.66
C ILE A 136 -9.98 -14.33 -5.41
N LEU A 137 -11.21 -13.82 -5.38
CA LEU A 137 -12.30 -14.28 -6.23
C LEU A 137 -12.42 -13.34 -7.42
N VAL A 138 -12.42 -13.90 -8.62
CA VAL A 138 -12.50 -13.17 -9.88
C VAL A 138 -13.80 -13.51 -10.59
N SER A 139 -14.53 -12.48 -11.04
CA SER A 139 -15.70 -12.65 -11.90
C SER A 139 -15.27 -12.70 -13.36
N LYS A 140 -15.50 -13.84 -14.01
CA LYS A 140 -15.18 -14.03 -15.44
C LYS A 140 -16.15 -13.32 -16.38
N PHE A 141 -17.38 -13.11 -15.93
CA PHE A 141 -18.43 -12.51 -16.76
C PHE A 141 -18.54 -11.00 -16.62
N ALA A 142 -17.88 -10.38 -15.62
CA ALA A 142 -17.98 -8.95 -15.39
C ALA A 142 -17.72 -8.15 -16.67
N TYR A 143 -16.69 -8.55 -17.44
CA TYR A 143 -16.32 -7.87 -18.69
C TYR A 143 -16.99 -8.43 -19.94
N THR A 144 -17.86 -9.43 -19.80
CA THR A 144 -18.78 -9.86 -20.85
C THR A 144 -20.08 -9.05 -20.83
N ILE A 145 -20.47 -8.54 -19.66
CA ILE A 145 -21.76 -7.82 -19.46
C ILE A 145 -21.59 -6.32 -19.23
N SER A 146 -20.37 -5.86 -18.95
CA SER A 146 -20.06 -4.45 -18.71
C SER A 146 -18.64 -4.13 -19.15
N GLU A 147 -18.39 -2.92 -19.62
CA GLU A 147 -17.03 -2.50 -19.98
C GLU A 147 -16.13 -2.36 -18.74
N PRO A 148 -14.83 -2.72 -18.85
CA PRO A 148 -13.85 -2.43 -17.81
C PRO A 148 -13.82 -0.94 -17.46
N LYS A 149 -13.79 -0.62 -16.17
CA LYS A 149 -13.72 0.76 -15.70
C LYS A 149 -12.31 1.08 -15.24
N ARG A 150 -11.91 2.33 -15.41
CA ARG A 150 -10.66 2.84 -14.83
C ARG A 150 -10.65 2.55 -13.32
N TRP A 151 -9.47 2.23 -12.81
CA TRP A 151 -9.18 1.82 -11.44
C TRP A 151 -9.66 0.43 -11.03
N ASP A 152 -10.34 -0.32 -11.92
CA ASP A 152 -10.67 -1.71 -11.67
C ASP A 152 -9.41 -2.55 -11.52
N VAL A 153 -9.40 -3.47 -10.56
CA VAL A 153 -8.37 -4.51 -10.47
C VAL A 153 -8.76 -5.65 -11.40
N ILE A 154 -7.97 -5.82 -12.47
CA ILE A 154 -8.26 -6.74 -13.56
C ILE A 154 -7.31 -7.93 -13.53
N VAL A 155 -7.84 -9.08 -13.92
CA VAL A 155 -7.05 -10.29 -14.20
C VAL A 155 -7.01 -10.47 -15.70
N PHE A 156 -5.82 -10.71 -16.24
CA PHE A 156 -5.60 -10.89 -17.66
C PHE A 156 -4.44 -11.85 -17.91
N LYS A 157 -4.36 -12.41 -19.11
CA LYS A 157 -3.23 -13.21 -19.57
C LYS A 157 -2.08 -12.27 -19.97
N PHE A 158 -0.89 -12.50 -19.44
CA PHE A 158 0.27 -11.67 -19.76
C PHE A 158 0.58 -11.71 -21.27
N PRO A 159 0.63 -10.56 -21.97
CA PRO A 159 0.86 -10.55 -23.43
C PRO A 159 2.16 -11.20 -23.88
N GLY A 160 3.22 -11.20 -23.07
CA GLY A 160 4.48 -11.89 -23.43
C GLY A 160 4.44 -13.41 -23.23
N ASN A 161 3.52 -13.92 -22.41
CA ASN A 161 3.32 -15.35 -22.18
C ASN A 161 1.89 -15.59 -21.66
N PRO A 162 0.92 -15.88 -22.56
CA PRO A 162 -0.49 -16.03 -22.19
C PRO A 162 -0.82 -17.24 -21.31
N LYS A 163 0.17 -18.08 -20.98
CA LYS A 163 0.03 -19.16 -19.98
C LYS A 163 0.06 -18.61 -18.55
N GLN A 164 0.48 -17.35 -18.35
CA GLN A 164 0.57 -16.68 -17.06
C GLN A 164 -0.56 -15.65 -16.91
N ASN A 165 -1.22 -15.65 -15.76
CA ASN A 165 -2.22 -14.64 -15.42
C ASN A 165 -1.59 -13.56 -14.53
N TYR A 166 -1.80 -12.30 -14.89
CA TYR A 166 -1.36 -11.13 -14.15
C TYR A 166 -2.57 -10.40 -13.58
N ILE A 167 -2.35 -9.69 -12.49
CA ILE A 167 -3.37 -8.95 -11.78
C ILE A 167 -2.82 -7.56 -11.50
N LYS A 168 -3.51 -6.55 -12.03
CA LYS A 168 -3.06 -5.16 -12.02
C LYS A 168 -4.25 -4.22 -11.95
N ARG A 169 -4.01 -2.95 -11.67
CA ARG A 169 -5.01 -1.89 -11.75
C ARG A 169 -5.11 -1.38 -13.18
N LEU A 170 -6.32 -1.26 -13.70
CA LEU A 170 -6.55 -0.67 -15.01
C LEU A 170 -6.42 0.86 -14.91
N VAL A 171 -5.43 1.43 -15.60
CA VAL A 171 -5.17 2.88 -15.57
C VAL A 171 -5.54 3.55 -16.88
N GLY A 172 -5.17 3.00 -18.05
CA GLY A 172 -5.58 3.54 -19.36
C GLY A 172 -6.68 2.71 -20.03
N LEU A 173 -7.61 3.38 -20.72
CA LEU A 173 -8.74 2.75 -21.43
C LEU A 173 -8.57 2.83 -22.95
N PRO A 174 -9.33 2.03 -23.73
CA PRO A 174 -9.27 2.06 -25.19
C PRO A 174 -9.54 3.45 -25.77
N GLY A 175 -8.79 3.80 -26.82
CA GLY A 175 -8.92 5.09 -27.51
C GLY A 175 -8.35 6.29 -26.75
N GLU A 176 -7.55 6.06 -25.70
CA GLU A 176 -6.88 7.11 -24.92
C GLU A 176 -5.37 7.12 -25.12
N THR A 177 -4.79 8.31 -25.14
CA THR A 177 -3.37 8.52 -24.90
C THR A 177 -3.18 8.74 -23.41
N LEU A 178 -2.48 7.82 -22.74
CA LEU A 178 -2.13 7.89 -21.33
C LEU A 178 -0.74 8.53 -21.18
N THR A 179 -0.65 9.60 -20.41
CA THR A 179 0.61 10.27 -20.06
C THR A 179 0.87 10.11 -18.57
N LEU A 180 2.09 9.70 -18.21
CA LEU A 180 2.57 9.69 -16.84
C LEU A 180 3.56 10.84 -16.66
N HIS A 181 3.35 11.64 -15.63
CA HIS A 181 4.12 12.86 -15.42
C HIS A 181 4.12 13.22 -13.93
N HIS A 182 5.32 13.35 -13.34
CA HIS A 182 5.54 13.78 -11.95
C HIS A 182 4.80 12.98 -10.87
N GLY A 183 4.48 11.71 -11.13
CA GLY A 183 3.73 10.85 -10.21
C GLY A 183 2.25 10.72 -10.54
N ASP A 184 1.73 11.59 -11.41
CA ASP A 184 0.34 11.63 -11.83
C ASP A 184 0.10 10.94 -13.17
N ALA A 185 -1.16 10.60 -13.41
CA ALA A 185 -1.61 10.02 -14.67
C ALA A 185 -2.61 10.96 -15.35
N PHE A 186 -2.40 11.21 -16.63
CA PHE A 186 -3.23 12.07 -17.46
C PHE A 186 -3.72 11.32 -18.69
N THR A 187 -4.85 11.77 -19.26
CA THR A 187 -5.38 11.22 -20.51
C THR A 187 -5.90 12.29 -21.44
N ARG A 188 -5.83 11.98 -22.73
CA ARG A 188 -6.58 12.64 -23.79
C ARG A 188 -7.06 11.61 -24.81
N PRO A 189 -8.06 11.92 -25.66
CA PRO A 189 -8.43 11.04 -26.76
C PRO A 189 -7.25 10.81 -27.72
N THR A 190 -7.01 9.56 -28.12
CA THR A 190 -5.95 9.20 -29.07
C THR A 190 -6.13 9.95 -30.39
N GLY A 191 -5.05 10.55 -30.90
CA GLY A 191 -5.07 11.35 -32.14
C GLY A 191 -5.70 12.74 -32.01
N SER A 192 -6.16 13.14 -30.82
CA SER A 192 -6.60 14.51 -30.55
C SER A 192 -5.42 15.43 -30.21
N ASN A 193 -5.61 16.74 -30.41
CA ASN A 193 -4.70 17.78 -29.90
C ASN A 193 -5.25 18.43 -28.61
N ASP A 194 -6.21 17.77 -27.95
CA ASP A 194 -6.78 18.26 -26.70
C ASP A 194 -5.70 18.22 -25.60
N PRO A 195 -5.73 19.15 -24.63
CA PRO A 195 -4.81 19.10 -23.50
C PRO A 195 -5.07 17.86 -22.64
N ASP A 196 -3.99 17.28 -22.15
CA ASP A 196 -4.03 16.16 -21.20
C ASP A 196 -4.80 16.54 -19.93
N LYS A 197 -5.74 15.68 -19.53
CA LYS A 197 -6.55 15.83 -18.32
C LYS A 197 -6.11 14.84 -17.26
N ILE A 198 -5.91 15.31 -16.04
CA ILE A 198 -5.53 14.46 -14.91
C ILE A 198 -6.62 13.42 -14.61
N LEU A 199 -6.19 12.24 -14.20
CA LEU A 199 -7.06 11.13 -13.84
C LEU A 199 -7.33 11.16 -12.33
N HIS A 200 -8.40 11.83 -11.92
CA HIS A 200 -8.83 11.82 -10.52
C HIS A 200 -9.21 10.40 -10.05
N LYS A 201 -8.57 9.94 -8.97
CA LYS A 201 -8.99 8.73 -8.28
C LYS A 201 -10.25 9.02 -7.44
N PRO A 202 -11.30 8.19 -7.50
CA PRO A 202 -12.40 8.31 -6.55
C PRO A 202 -11.91 8.23 -5.10
N ALA A 203 -12.55 8.98 -4.19
CA ALA A 203 -12.23 9.03 -2.76
C ALA A 203 -11.92 7.65 -2.12
N GLU A 204 -12.74 6.64 -2.42
CA GLU A 204 -12.54 5.28 -1.90
C GLU A 204 -11.28 4.58 -2.46
N LYS A 205 -10.85 4.91 -3.68
CA LYS A 205 -9.65 4.35 -4.32
C LYS A 205 -8.40 4.96 -3.70
N ILE A 206 -8.38 6.29 -3.52
CA ILE A 206 -7.32 7.01 -2.80
C ILE A 206 -7.07 6.34 -1.45
N LEU A 207 -8.10 6.17 -0.62
CA LEU A 207 -7.94 5.56 0.70
C LEU A 207 -7.52 4.07 0.68
N SER A 208 -7.83 3.35 -0.40
CA SER A 208 -7.42 1.95 -0.58
C SER A 208 -5.98 1.78 -1.06
N MET A 209 -5.45 2.80 -1.74
CA MET A 209 -4.13 2.82 -2.37
C MET A 209 -3.08 3.59 -1.56
N ARG A 210 -3.50 4.37 -0.57
CA ARG A 210 -2.62 5.19 0.27
C ARG A 210 -1.51 4.39 0.95
N HIS A 211 -0.36 5.03 1.11
CA HIS A 211 0.80 4.46 1.80
C HIS A 211 1.10 5.24 3.07
N LEU A 212 1.32 4.51 4.18
CA LEU A 212 1.62 5.12 5.47
C LEU A 212 2.96 5.87 5.46
N VAL A 213 2.95 7.10 5.93
CA VAL A 213 4.14 7.96 6.12
C VAL A 213 4.45 8.13 7.61
N HIS A 214 3.43 8.43 8.42
CA HIS A 214 3.59 8.58 9.87
C HIS A 214 2.27 8.32 10.60
N ASP A 215 2.36 7.72 11.78
CA ASP A 215 1.22 7.48 12.65
C ASP A 215 1.63 7.71 14.10
N THR A 216 0.93 8.62 14.79
CA THR A 216 1.26 8.98 16.16
C THR A 216 0.85 7.94 17.19
N ASP A 217 0.06 6.94 16.83
CA ASP A 217 -0.35 5.85 17.73
C ASP A 217 0.76 4.82 17.91
N TYR A 218 1.82 4.91 17.10
CA TYR A 218 2.99 4.04 17.16
C TYR A 218 4.24 4.85 17.46
N GLN A 219 4.53 5.07 18.75
CA GLN A 219 5.71 5.80 19.19
C GLN A 219 6.80 4.84 19.66
N SER A 220 8.06 5.15 19.35
CA SER A 220 9.18 4.37 19.88
C SER A 220 9.47 4.76 21.33
N GLU A 221 9.33 3.82 22.26
CA GLU A 221 9.64 4.03 23.68
C GLU A 221 11.07 4.57 23.88
N VAL A 222 12.02 4.01 23.13
CA VAL A 222 13.44 4.40 23.18
C VAL A 222 13.61 5.85 22.73
N LEU A 223 12.93 6.28 21.66
CA LEU A 223 13.01 7.66 21.17
C LEU A 223 12.34 8.66 22.11
N VAL A 224 11.19 8.31 22.69
CA VAL A 224 10.50 9.16 23.68
C VAL A 224 11.38 9.36 24.91
N LYS A 225 11.96 8.28 25.46
CA LYS A 225 12.89 8.35 26.61
C LYS A 225 14.14 9.17 26.31
N SER A 226 14.67 9.05 25.10
CA SER A 226 15.80 9.86 24.63
C SER A 226 15.42 11.30 24.26
N LYS A 227 14.16 11.72 24.40
CA LYS A 227 13.70 13.08 24.06
C LYS A 227 13.91 13.46 22.59
N TYR A 228 13.76 12.48 21.68
CA TYR A 228 13.72 12.79 20.25
C TYR A 228 12.44 13.59 19.96
N PRO A 229 12.51 14.72 19.23
CA PRO A 229 11.37 15.61 19.08
C PRO A 229 10.25 15.01 18.22
N SER A 230 8.99 15.17 18.63
CA SER A 230 7.78 14.85 17.84
C SER A 230 7.83 15.43 16.43
N ARG A 231 7.40 14.66 15.41
CA ARG A 231 7.31 15.20 14.04
C ARG A 231 6.26 16.30 13.89
N TRP A 232 5.28 16.36 14.78
CA TRP A 232 4.33 17.44 14.85
C TRP A 232 4.80 18.46 15.90
N GLN A 233 5.02 19.69 15.46
CA GLN A 233 5.59 20.77 16.28
C GLN A 233 4.72 22.02 16.23
N PRO A 234 4.58 22.74 17.35
CA PRO A 234 3.99 24.07 17.35
C PRO A 234 4.81 24.99 16.44
N TRP A 235 4.17 25.87 15.69
CA TRP A 235 4.84 26.78 14.77
C TRP A 235 4.10 28.11 14.68
N SER A 236 4.85 29.18 14.42
CA SER A 236 4.32 30.49 14.06
C SER A 236 5.15 31.12 12.94
N GLU A 237 4.58 32.08 12.23
CA GLU A 237 5.28 32.80 11.16
C GLU A 237 6.61 33.37 11.67
N ASN A 238 7.65 33.22 10.87
CA ASN A 238 9.03 33.59 11.18
C ASN A 238 9.66 32.90 12.40
N ALA A 239 9.07 31.83 12.93
CA ALA A 239 9.64 31.08 14.05
C ALA A 239 10.94 30.37 13.63
N THR A 240 12.00 30.58 14.41
CA THR A 240 13.28 29.85 14.33
C THR A 240 13.44 28.83 15.46
N SER A 241 12.49 28.79 16.39
CA SER A 241 12.39 27.82 17.49
C SER A 241 10.92 27.56 17.84
N VAL A 242 10.66 26.54 18.65
CA VAL A 242 9.30 26.16 19.06
C VAL A 242 8.69 27.26 19.97
N PRO A 243 7.55 27.87 19.58
CA PRO A 243 6.87 28.86 20.41
C PRO A 243 6.46 28.26 21.77
N GLN A 244 6.68 29.01 22.84
CA GLN A 244 6.32 28.57 24.20
C GLN A 244 4.86 28.93 24.55
N ASP A 245 4.26 29.87 23.82
CA ASP A 245 2.90 30.39 23.95
C ASP A 245 1.95 29.77 22.92
N SER A 246 2.09 28.46 22.67
CA SER A 246 1.30 27.71 21.69
C SER A 246 1.04 26.27 22.16
N TRP A 247 0.76 25.37 21.22
CA TRP A 247 0.53 23.95 21.46
C TRP A 247 1.60 23.33 22.37
N GLN A 248 1.17 22.54 23.35
CA GLN A 248 2.04 21.72 24.19
C GLN A 248 1.95 20.28 23.71
N VAL A 249 3.05 19.76 23.17
CA VAL A 249 3.12 18.41 22.61
C VAL A 249 3.61 17.43 23.66
N ASN A 250 2.78 16.45 24.00
CA ASN A 250 3.07 15.39 24.95
C ASN A 250 3.19 14.05 24.22
N GLN A 251 4.37 13.43 24.27
CA GLN A 251 4.62 12.10 23.73
C GLN A 251 4.65 11.05 24.83
N SER A 252 3.98 9.93 24.57
CA SER A 252 4.04 8.70 25.37
C SER A 252 4.35 7.51 24.46
N THR A 253 4.48 6.31 25.04
CA THR A 253 4.62 5.07 24.26
C THR A 253 3.36 4.72 23.48
N ASP A 254 2.19 5.13 24.00
CA ASP A 254 0.90 4.66 23.51
C ASP A 254 0.26 5.64 22.52
N SER A 255 0.64 6.92 22.60
CA SER A 255 0.14 7.98 21.71
C SER A 255 0.94 9.28 21.84
N MET A 256 0.69 10.21 20.92
CA MET A 256 1.02 11.63 21.06
C MET A 256 -0.28 12.44 21.21
N THR A 257 -0.26 13.44 22.08
CA THR A 257 -1.33 14.44 22.19
C THR A 257 -0.74 15.84 22.12
N ALA A 258 -1.46 16.78 21.49
CA ALA A 258 -1.11 18.19 21.52
C ALA A 258 -2.24 19.00 22.11
N THR A 259 -1.98 19.80 23.15
CA THR A 259 -2.99 20.60 23.85
C THR A 259 -2.71 22.09 23.67
N LEU A 260 -3.74 22.86 23.33
CA LEU A 260 -3.74 24.32 23.27
C LEU A 260 -4.59 24.85 24.42
N GLY A 261 -4.07 25.82 25.17
CA GLY A 261 -4.80 26.46 26.27
C GLY A 261 -5.43 27.79 25.87
N SER A 262 -6.47 28.20 26.59
CA SER A 262 -7.29 29.40 26.38
C SER A 262 -6.53 30.72 26.42
N ASP A 263 -5.37 30.74 27.10
CA ASP A 263 -4.50 31.91 27.19
C ASP A 263 -3.69 32.15 25.89
N ALA A 264 -3.77 31.24 24.92
CA ALA A 264 -3.19 31.44 23.61
C ALA A 264 -3.83 32.67 22.95
N ALA A 265 -3.00 33.55 22.37
CA ALA A 265 -3.46 34.76 21.70
C ALA A 265 -4.58 34.45 20.68
N ASP A 266 -5.49 35.42 20.44
CA ASP A 266 -6.60 35.33 19.45
C ASP A 266 -6.07 35.37 18.00
N ARG A 267 -5.20 34.41 17.69
CA ARG A 267 -4.54 34.11 16.42
C ARG A 267 -4.69 32.62 16.14
N VAL A 268 -4.42 32.23 14.90
CA VAL A 268 -4.31 30.81 14.57
C VAL A 268 -3.01 30.27 15.17
N ASN A 269 -3.13 29.23 16.00
CA ASN A 269 -1.99 28.49 16.54
C ASN A 269 -1.79 27.23 15.69
N TRP A 270 -0.65 27.13 15.03
CA TRP A 270 -0.37 26.02 14.12
C TRP A 270 0.39 24.89 14.83
N LEU A 271 -0.06 23.67 14.58
CA LEU A 271 0.69 22.44 14.77
C LEU A 271 1.05 21.92 13.37
N ARG A 272 2.35 21.87 13.05
CA ARG A 272 2.83 21.49 11.71
C ARG A 272 3.66 20.21 11.72
N TYR A 273 3.58 19.45 10.63
CA TYR A 273 4.29 18.20 10.45
C TYR A 273 5.66 18.40 9.80
N TYR A 274 6.71 17.78 10.36
CA TYR A 274 8.08 17.79 9.87
C TYR A 274 8.53 16.34 9.65
N HIS A 275 8.77 15.95 8.40
CA HIS A 275 9.04 14.57 8.00
C HIS A 275 10.50 14.21 8.27
N ARG A 276 10.79 13.64 9.45
CA ARG A 276 12.15 13.24 9.84
C ARG A 276 12.18 11.93 10.62
N TRP A 277 13.30 11.21 10.60
CA TRP A 277 13.51 10.03 11.44
C TRP A 277 14.93 9.99 11.98
N PRO A 278 15.19 9.20 13.04
CA PRO A 278 16.54 9.07 13.55
C PRO A 278 17.44 8.39 12.51
N ASN A 279 18.60 9.01 12.26
CA ASN A 279 19.66 8.35 11.51
C ASN A 279 20.29 7.22 12.35
N GLU A 280 21.21 6.45 11.76
CA GLU A 280 21.85 5.32 12.44
C GLU A 280 22.58 5.71 13.73
N GLN A 281 23.35 6.80 13.71
CA GLN A 281 24.05 7.31 14.90
C GLN A 281 23.07 7.74 16.01
N GLN A 282 21.94 8.34 15.65
CA GLN A 282 20.90 8.71 16.60
C GLN A 282 20.20 7.49 17.19
N TRP A 283 19.94 6.44 16.39
CA TRP A 283 19.45 5.16 16.90
C TRP A 283 20.44 4.53 17.89
N GLU A 284 21.72 4.47 17.55
CA GLU A 284 22.74 3.94 18.47
C GLU A 284 22.84 4.74 19.78
N ARG A 285 22.74 6.07 19.69
CA ARG A 285 22.71 6.95 20.87
C ARG A 285 21.48 6.65 21.72
N ALA A 286 20.31 6.52 21.11
CA ALA A 286 19.06 6.25 21.82
C ALA A 286 19.09 4.86 22.50
N ASP A 287 19.61 3.85 21.81
CA ASP A 287 19.78 2.49 22.36
C ASP A 287 20.74 2.45 23.55
N LYS A 288 21.71 3.36 23.61
CA LYS A 288 22.61 3.58 24.77
C LYS A 288 21.97 4.44 25.86
N GLY A 289 20.70 4.83 25.72
CA GLY A 289 19.98 5.70 26.66
C GLY A 289 20.46 7.16 26.66
N LEU A 290 21.18 7.59 25.60
CA LEU A 290 21.65 8.96 25.48
C LEU A 290 20.52 9.88 25.00
N SER A 291 20.59 11.15 25.43
CA SER A 291 19.66 12.19 25.01
C SER A 291 19.82 12.53 23.53
N LEU A 292 18.71 12.82 22.88
CA LEU A 292 18.54 13.32 21.51
C LEU A 292 17.82 14.67 21.48
N ALA A 293 17.75 15.37 22.62
CA ALA A 293 17.16 16.71 22.72
C ALA A 293 17.92 17.80 21.91
N ASP A 294 19.11 17.48 21.39
CA ASP A 294 19.91 18.30 20.49
C ASP A 294 19.41 18.27 19.03
N VAL A 295 18.49 17.37 18.69
CA VAL A 295 17.89 17.32 17.35
C VAL A 295 16.99 18.53 17.14
N ASP A 296 17.23 19.26 16.05
CA ASP A 296 16.40 20.40 15.67
C ASP A 296 14.93 19.94 15.42
N PRO A 297 13.94 20.45 16.19
CA PRO A 297 12.54 20.10 16.01
C PRO A 297 11.96 20.55 14.66
N TYR A 298 12.58 21.50 13.96
CA TYR A 298 12.15 21.95 12.63
C TYR A 298 12.97 21.34 11.48
N SER A 299 13.92 20.46 11.77
CA SER A 299 14.55 19.65 10.73
C SER A 299 13.52 18.75 10.05
N SER A 300 13.60 18.67 8.72
CA SER A 300 12.70 17.88 7.90
C SER A 300 13.38 17.46 6.60
N ARG A 301 12.74 16.51 5.92
CA ARG A 301 13.11 15.96 4.62
C ARG A 301 11.85 15.93 3.77
N LEU A 302 11.99 15.72 2.47
CA LEU A 302 10.83 15.47 1.61
C LEU A 302 10.17 14.13 1.94
N ILE A 303 8.84 14.09 1.84
CA ILE A 303 8.10 12.83 1.79
C ILE A 303 8.34 12.21 0.41
N THR A 304 8.76 10.95 0.40
CA THR A 304 9.15 10.24 -0.82
C THR A 304 8.23 9.05 -1.13
N ASP A 305 8.44 8.44 -2.29
CA ASP A 305 7.77 7.21 -2.71
C ASP A 305 8.16 5.95 -1.91
N PHE A 306 8.92 6.08 -0.82
CA PHE A 306 9.27 4.98 0.09
C PHE A 306 8.05 4.09 0.40
N TYR A 307 8.23 2.78 0.29
CA TYR A 307 7.21 1.80 0.62
C TYR A 307 7.84 0.56 1.26
N SER A 308 7.43 0.22 2.49
CA SER A 308 8.02 -0.91 3.24
C SER A 308 7.92 -2.26 2.56
N TYR A 309 6.95 -2.43 1.66
CA TYR A 309 6.80 -3.68 0.90
C TYR A 309 7.97 -3.90 -0.06
N ASP A 310 8.60 -2.83 -0.54
CA ASP A 310 9.71 -2.86 -1.50
C ASP A 310 11.06 -2.48 -0.86
N SER A 311 11.01 -1.87 0.32
CA SER A 311 12.17 -1.49 1.12
C SER A 311 12.46 -2.54 2.21
N TYR A 312 13.12 -3.63 1.79
CA TYR A 312 13.52 -4.76 2.64
C TYR A 312 14.99 -5.11 2.47
N ILE A 313 15.51 -5.94 3.36
CA ILE A 313 16.90 -6.42 3.29
C ILE A 313 16.89 -7.90 2.98
N HIS A 314 17.64 -8.29 1.95
CA HIS A 314 17.78 -9.68 1.55
C HIS A 314 19.24 -10.10 1.42
N VAL A 315 19.47 -11.40 1.47
CA VAL A 315 20.79 -12.03 1.33
C VAL A 315 20.70 -13.24 0.40
N PRO A 316 21.83 -13.66 -0.21
CA PRO A 316 21.92 -14.96 -0.87
C PRO A 316 21.52 -16.09 0.09
N ALA A 317 20.68 -17.02 -0.36
CA ALA A 317 20.12 -18.05 0.51
C ALA A 317 21.16 -19.04 1.04
N ASP A 318 22.33 -19.17 0.40
CA ASP A 318 23.44 -20.03 0.83
C ASP A 318 24.16 -19.53 2.08
N VAL A 319 24.07 -18.24 2.42
CA VAL A 319 24.60 -17.73 3.70
C VAL A 319 23.63 -17.99 4.86
N LEU A 320 22.39 -18.34 4.56
CA LEU A 320 21.30 -18.52 5.52
C LEU A 320 20.97 -20.00 5.76
N TYR A 321 21.00 -20.82 4.72
CA TYR A 321 20.52 -22.20 4.74
C TYR A 321 21.61 -23.23 4.39
N ASP A 322 21.76 -24.26 5.21
CA ASP A 322 22.49 -25.49 4.85
C ASP A 322 21.72 -26.28 3.78
N GLU A 323 20.39 -26.29 3.87
CA GLU A 323 19.49 -26.81 2.83
C GLU A 323 18.47 -25.74 2.42
N LYS A 324 18.55 -25.27 1.18
CA LYS A 324 17.67 -24.20 0.69
C LYS A 324 16.20 -24.63 0.63
N PRO A 325 15.26 -23.75 0.98
CA PRO A 325 13.85 -23.94 0.68
C PRO A 325 13.65 -24.20 -0.82
N SER A 326 12.78 -25.13 -1.17
CA SER A 326 12.47 -25.47 -2.57
C SER A 326 11.01 -25.83 -2.75
N ALA A 327 10.49 -25.61 -3.95
CA ALA A 327 9.13 -26.00 -4.30
C ALA A 327 8.99 -27.52 -4.14
N ILE A 328 8.04 -27.99 -3.31
CA ILE A 328 7.86 -29.42 -3.06
C ILE A 328 7.33 -30.08 -4.33
N GLN A 329 8.22 -30.66 -5.12
CA GLN A 329 7.86 -31.49 -6.26
C GLN A 329 7.77 -32.95 -5.78
N ARG A 330 6.66 -33.37 -5.13
CA ARG A 330 6.49 -34.77 -4.71
C ARG A 330 5.50 -35.55 -5.58
N ARG A 331 6.08 -36.48 -6.35
CA ARG A 331 5.47 -37.65 -7.04
C ARG A 331 4.81 -38.66 -6.08
N SER A 332 3.94 -38.26 -5.15
CA SER A 332 3.21 -39.21 -4.30
C SER A 332 1.69 -39.13 -4.50
N LEU A 333 1.13 -40.22 -5.03
CA LEU A 333 -0.22 -40.40 -5.56
C LEU A 333 -1.35 -40.49 -4.49
N SER A 334 -1.20 -39.89 -3.32
CA SER A 334 -2.18 -40.05 -2.23
C SER A 334 -2.51 -38.73 -1.52
N ARG A 335 -3.20 -37.81 -2.21
CA ARG A 335 -4.08 -36.76 -1.63
C ARG A 335 -4.75 -35.91 -2.73
N PRO A 336 -6.09 -35.75 -2.76
CA PRO A 336 -6.82 -35.15 -3.89
C PRO A 336 -6.92 -33.60 -3.87
N TRP A 337 -5.99 -32.89 -3.21
CA TRP A 337 -5.98 -31.42 -3.15
C TRP A 337 -4.73 -30.86 -3.86
N SER A 338 -4.78 -30.79 -5.19
CA SER A 338 -3.67 -30.39 -6.07
C SER A 338 -3.58 -28.88 -6.35
N MET A 339 -3.72 -28.02 -5.33
CA MET A 339 -3.65 -26.54 -5.50
C MET A 339 -2.67 -25.81 -4.56
N LEU A 340 -1.75 -26.53 -3.92
CA LEU A 340 -0.76 -25.94 -3.02
C LEU A 340 0.64 -26.35 -3.45
N THR A 341 1.29 -25.54 -4.28
CA THR A 341 2.76 -25.53 -4.32
C THR A 341 3.25 -24.96 -3.00
N SER A 342 3.38 -25.81 -1.98
CA SER A 342 4.08 -25.44 -0.75
C SER A 342 5.57 -25.57 -1.00
N TYR A 343 6.35 -24.58 -0.58
CA TYR A 343 7.80 -24.73 -0.47
C TYR A 343 8.12 -25.56 0.79
N SER A 344 9.26 -26.25 0.79
CA SER A 344 9.89 -26.72 2.03
C SER A 344 10.37 -25.52 2.85
N GLN A 345 10.58 -25.69 4.15
CA GLN A 345 11.08 -24.62 5.02
C GLN A 345 12.60 -24.43 4.93
N GLY A 346 13.31 -25.35 4.26
CA GLY A 346 14.77 -25.41 4.30
C GLY A 346 15.32 -25.82 5.68
N VAL A 347 16.65 -25.84 5.81
CA VAL A 347 17.39 -26.04 7.07
C VAL A 347 18.33 -24.86 7.25
N LEU A 348 18.11 -24.05 8.30
CA LEU A 348 18.95 -22.90 8.62
C LEU A 348 20.36 -23.35 9.02
N SER A 349 21.36 -22.60 8.59
CA SER A 349 22.76 -22.83 8.98
C SER A 349 22.98 -22.51 10.46
N ASN A 350 23.84 -23.30 11.13
CA ASN A 350 24.29 -23.01 12.48
C ASN A 350 25.09 -21.70 12.59
N SER A 351 25.62 -21.15 11.48
CA SER A 351 26.32 -19.85 11.48
C SER A 351 25.38 -18.66 11.43
N PHE A 352 24.09 -18.86 11.11
CA PHE A 352 23.10 -17.80 11.08
C PHE A 352 22.56 -17.53 12.48
N GLN A 353 22.53 -16.25 12.86
CA GLN A 353 21.94 -15.81 14.13
C GLN A 353 20.58 -15.17 13.85
N SER A 354 19.53 -15.95 14.07
CA SER A 354 18.14 -15.53 13.88
C SER A 354 17.77 -14.37 14.81
N GLY A 355 17.10 -13.35 14.27
CA GLY A 355 16.71 -12.14 15.01
C GLY A 355 17.84 -11.13 15.24
N VAL A 356 19.06 -11.40 14.77
CA VAL A 356 20.17 -10.43 14.79
C VAL A 356 20.12 -9.58 13.52
N GLY A 357 20.56 -8.32 13.62
CA GLY A 357 20.54 -7.33 12.55
C GLY A 357 21.35 -7.76 11.30
N PRO A 358 21.15 -7.04 10.18
CA PRO A 358 21.78 -7.37 8.90
C PRO A 358 23.31 -7.22 8.91
N GLU A 359 23.90 -6.55 9.90
CA GLU A 359 25.34 -6.39 10.10
C GLU A 359 26.08 -7.74 10.16
N GLN A 360 25.42 -8.82 10.60
CA GLN A 360 26.00 -10.17 10.60
C GLN A 360 26.41 -10.64 9.20
N PHE A 361 25.76 -10.12 8.16
CA PHE A 361 25.99 -10.50 6.76
C PHE A 361 27.04 -9.64 6.06
N LYS A 362 27.59 -8.61 6.73
CA LYS A 362 28.59 -7.69 6.15
C LYS A 362 28.11 -7.17 4.78
N GLN A 363 28.96 -7.26 3.76
CA GLN A 363 28.67 -6.81 2.38
C GLN A 363 27.73 -7.73 1.59
N ARG A 364 27.15 -8.78 2.20
CA ARG A 364 26.21 -9.69 1.54
C ARG A 364 24.75 -9.24 1.66
N ALA A 365 24.45 -8.32 2.58
CA ALA A 365 23.13 -7.74 2.71
C ALA A 365 22.87 -6.71 1.59
N MET A 366 21.70 -6.82 0.95
CA MET A 366 21.27 -5.97 -0.15
C MET A 366 19.92 -5.32 0.19
N PHE A 367 19.75 -4.05 -0.20
CA PHE A 367 18.56 -3.24 0.07
C PHE A 367 17.61 -3.22 -1.12
N GLY A 368 16.42 -3.79 -0.95
CA GLY A 368 15.37 -3.90 -1.97
C GLY A 368 15.87 -4.53 -3.27
N ASN A 369 15.06 -4.47 -4.31
CA ASN A 369 15.48 -4.91 -5.65
C ASN A 369 16.23 -3.80 -6.42
N GLN A 370 16.13 -2.55 -5.98
CA GLN A 370 16.68 -1.35 -6.64
C GLN A 370 17.86 -0.72 -5.88
N GLY A 371 18.32 -1.31 -4.77
CA GLY A 371 19.40 -0.72 -3.95
C GLY A 371 18.95 0.42 -3.03
N LEU A 372 17.66 0.82 -3.09
CA LEU A 372 17.10 1.89 -2.28
C LEU A 372 16.99 1.46 -0.80
N SER A 373 17.60 2.27 0.08
CA SER A 373 17.74 2.00 1.51
C SER A 373 16.49 2.40 2.30
N ARG A 374 16.63 3.30 3.28
CA ARG A 374 15.56 3.75 4.19
C ARG A 374 14.70 4.88 3.62
N ASP A 375 14.83 5.20 2.34
CA ASP A 375 14.11 6.29 1.68
C ASP A 375 13.78 5.96 0.22
N GLY A 376 12.85 6.73 -0.36
CA GLY A 376 12.55 6.75 -1.79
C GLY A 376 13.46 7.73 -2.53
N ILE A 377 13.28 7.84 -3.84
CA ILE A 377 14.00 8.83 -4.67
C ILE A 377 13.04 9.74 -5.44
N HIS A 378 11.74 9.55 -5.31
CA HIS A 378 10.73 10.41 -5.93
C HIS A 378 10.00 11.19 -4.85
N TRP A 379 9.93 12.52 -5.00
CA TRP A 379 9.16 13.37 -4.10
C TRP A 379 7.66 13.18 -4.34
N VAL A 380 6.88 13.09 -3.27
CA VAL A 380 5.41 12.96 -3.33
C VAL A 380 4.77 14.14 -2.61
N GLY A 381 4.12 15.03 -3.38
CA GLY A 381 3.32 16.15 -2.90
C GLY A 381 1.85 15.81 -2.61
N ASP A 382 1.36 14.71 -3.20
CA ASP A 382 0.04 14.16 -2.97
C ASP A 382 -0.08 13.50 -1.60
N LEU A 383 -0.70 14.22 -0.67
CA LEU A 383 -0.73 13.86 0.75
C LEU A 383 -2.16 13.76 1.28
N ILE A 384 -2.29 12.92 2.30
CA ILE A 384 -3.51 12.71 3.06
C ILE A 384 -3.13 12.79 4.53
N PHE A 385 -3.87 13.55 5.32
CA PHE A 385 -3.69 13.50 6.76
C PHE A 385 -5.01 13.49 7.50
N GLU A 386 -5.01 12.84 8.65
CA GLU A 386 -6.15 12.74 9.54
C GLU A 386 -5.74 13.05 10.99
N ALA A 387 -6.70 13.57 11.74
CA ALA A 387 -6.56 13.88 13.14
C ALA A 387 -7.92 13.76 13.83
N GLU A 388 -7.91 13.44 15.11
CA GLU A 388 -9.05 13.69 15.97
C GLU A 388 -8.86 15.02 16.70
N VAL A 389 -9.83 15.91 16.54
CA VAL A 389 -9.79 17.30 17.03
C VAL A 389 -10.89 17.46 18.07
N GLU A 390 -10.49 17.81 19.29
CA GLU A 390 -11.38 18.19 20.39
C GLU A 390 -11.22 19.69 20.65
N THR A 391 -12.33 20.43 20.66
CA THR A 391 -12.36 21.89 20.85
C THR A 391 -13.29 22.28 21.99
N SER A 392 -13.00 23.37 22.69
CA SER A 392 -13.92 23.97 23.66
C SER A 392 -15.00 24.82 22.97
N THR A 393 -16.00 25.26 23.74
CA THR A 393 -17.16 26.02 23.21
C THR A 393 -16.84 27.44 22.75
N ASP A 394 -15.69 27.98 23.11
CA ASP A 394 -15.18 29.31 22.74
C ASP A 394 -14.17 29.27 21.58
N SER A 395 -13.85 28.07 21.07
CA SER A 395 -13.09 27.93 19.82
C SER A 395 -13.88 28.47 18.64
N LYS A 396 -13.19 29.21 17.77
CA LYS A 396 -13.82 29.95 16.67
C LYS A 396 -13.60 29.30 15.31
N GLU A 397 -12.44 28.66 15.14
CA GLU A 397 -11.99 28.25 13.82
C GLU A 397 -11.01 27.07 13.88
N LEU A 398 -11.14 26.15 12.92
CA LEU A 398 -10.22 25.07 12.63
C LEU A 398 -9.71 25.24 11.20
N LEU A 399 -8.39 25.19 11.00
CA LEU A 399 -7.76 25.21 9.68
C LEU A 399 -6.99 23.91 9.45
N LEU A 400 -7.12 23.36 8.26
CA LEU A 400 -6.34 22.24 7.73
C LEU A 400 -5.55 22.75 6.52
N GLU A 401 -4.27 22.39 6.41
CA GLU A 401 -3.41 22.83 5.31
C GLU A 401 -2.56 21.68 4.78
N ILE A 402 -2.48 21.57 3.45
CA ILE A 402 -1.52 20.76 2.71
C ILE A 402 -0.74 21.69 1.77
N VAL A 403 0.59 21.60 1.77
CA VAL A 403 1.48 22.37 0.89
C VAL A 403 2.10 21.45 -0.13
N GLU A 404 2.05 21.88 -1.39
CA GLU A 404 2.67 21.19 -2.52
C GLU A 404 3.28 22.20 -3.49
N ALA A 405 4.57 22.05 -3.80
CA ALA A 405 5.32 22.96 -4.66
C ALA A 405 5.23 24.44 -4.22
N GLY A 406 5.14 24.67 -2.90
CA GLY A 406 4.94 25.97 -2.28
C GLY A 406 3.51 26.55 -2.38
N ILE A 407 2.56 25.83 -2.99
CA ILE A 407 1.14 26.22 -3.04
C ILE A 407 0.43 25.64 -1.83
N ARG A 408 -0.37 26.46 -1.14
CA ARG A 408 -1.10 26.05 0.06
C ARG A 408 -2.55 25.72 -0.26
N HIS A 409 -2.95 24.49 0.01
CA HIS A 409 -4.30 23.98 -0.12
C HIS A 409 -4.93 23.94 1.28
N GLN A 410 -5.92 24.79 1.52
CA GLN A 410 -6.50 25.01 2.84
C GLN A 410 -7.98 24.62 2.89
N CYS A 411 -8.40 24.07 4.03
CA CYS A 411 -9.79 23.98 4.44
C CYS A 411 -9.97 24.72 5.76
N GLN A 412 -10.75 25.79 5.74
CA GLN A 412 -11.11 26.59 6.90
C GLN A 412 -12.52 26.22 7.35
N ILE A 413 -12.70 25.87 8.62
CA ILE A 413 -13.99 25.56 9.23
C ILE A 413 -14.29 26.59 10.31
N ASP A 414 -15.35 27.38 10.11
CA ASP A 414 -15.91 28.23 11.16
C ASP A 414 -16.66 27.36 12.17
N LEU A 415 -16.12 27.25 13.39
CA LEU A 415 -16.66 26.40 14.45
C LEU A 415 -17.95 26.94 15.06
N THR A 416 -18.32 28.19 14.79
CA THR A 416 -19.59 28.79 15.22
C THR A 416 -20.73 28.34 14.31
N SER A 417 -20.52 28.40 12.99
CA SER A 417 -21.55 28.04 12.01
C SER A 417 -21.51 26.57 11.60
N GLY A 418 -20.32 25.96 11.59
CA GLY A 418 -20.03 24.65 11.01
C GLY A 418 -19.70 24.72 9.51
N THR A 419 -19.54 25.91 8.95
CA THR A 419 -19.27 26.10 7.52
C THR A 419 -17.80 25.84 7.22
N ALA A 420 -17.52 24.91 6.31
CA ALA A 420 -16.20 24.68 5.74
C ALA A 420 -16.05 25.44 4.41
N ALA A 421 -14.88 26.03 4.18
CA ALA A 421 -14.51 26.71 2.93
C ALA A 421 -13.11 26.27 2.49
N LEU A 422 -12.97 25.92 1.22
CA LEU A 422 -11.68 25.56 0.63
C LEU A 422 -11.00 26.79 0.01
N THR A 423 -9.68 26.81 -0.02
CA THR A 423 -8.91 27.85 -0.74
C THR A 423 -7.56 27.29 -1.18
N ILE A 424 -7.14 27.62 -2.41
CA ILE A 424 -5.78 27.39 -2.90
C ILE A 424 -5.05 28.74 -2.86
N LEU A 425 -3.87 28.82 -2.24
CA LEU A 425 -3.15 30.09 -2.04
C LEU A 425 -1.71 30.03 -2.56
N ASP A 426 -1.38 31.01 -3.40
CA ASP A 426 -0.03 31.39 -3.80
C ASP A 426 0.04 32.93 -3.85
N ASP A 427 0.35 33.56 -2.71
CA ASP A 427 0.14 34.98 -2.37
C ASP A 427 -1.31 35.50 -2.45
N LYS A 428 -2.10 34.99 -3.40
CA LYS A 428 -3.51 35.29 -3.64
C LYS A 428 -4.29 33.98 -3.82
N PRO A 429 -5.63 34.01 -3.61
CA PRO A 429 -6.47 32.87 -3.93
C PRO A 429 -6.39 32.49 -5.40
N LEU A 430 -6.17 31.21 -5.67
CA LEU A 430 -6.17 30.60 -6.99
C LEU A 430 -7.52 29.87 -7.22
N PRO A 431 -8.00 29.81 -8.47
CA PRO A 431 -9.31 29.24 -8.77
C PRO A 431 -9.28 27.71 -8.84
N PHE A 432 -10.30 27.10 -8.23
CA PHE A 432 -10.75 25.76 -8.58
C PHE A 432 -11.43 25.76 -9.94
N ASP A 433 -11.64 24.57 -10.50
CA ASP A 433 -12.48 24.41 -11.68
C ASP A 433 -13.89 24.95 -11.43
N SER A 434 -14.48 25.52 -12.48
CA SER A 434 -15.82 26.11 -12.42
C SER A 434 -16.66 25.64 -13.59
N GLU A 435 -17.91 25.28 -13.31
CA GLU A 435 -18.93 24.97 -14.32
C GLU A 435 -19.58 26.22 -14.91
N THR A 436 -19.23 27.41 -14.39
CA THR A 436 -19.80 28.69 -14.78
C THR A 436 -18.71 29.69 -15.18
N GLU A 437 -19.10 30.81 -15.78
CA GLU A 437 -18.15 31.90 -16.07
C GLU A 437 -17.62 32.60 -14.79
N ARG A 438 -18.18 32.31 -13.62
CA ARG A 438 -17.70 32.87 -12.34
C ARG A 438 -16.54 32.05 -11.81
N LEU A 439 -15.53 32.74 -11.28
CA LEU A 439 -14.41 32.10 -10.59
C LEU A 439 -14.90 31.36 -9.35
N ASN A 440 -14.49 30.10 -9.22
CA ASN A 440 -14.70 29.28 -8.04
C ASN A 440 -13.45 29.40 -7.15
N LEU A 441 -13.42 30.38 -6.24
CA LEU A 441 -12.27 30.62 -5.36
C LEU A 441 -12.42 29.96 -3.97
N HIS A 442 -13.68 29.76 -3.56
CA HIS A 442 -14.01 29.29 -2.21
C HIS A 442 -15.21 28.34 -2.22
N PRO A 443 -15.06 27.09 -2.71
CA PRO A 443 -16.07 26.05 -2.52
C PRO A 443 -16.43 25.95 -1.04
N THR A 444 -17.73 25.91 -0.72
CA THR A 444 -18.22 25.83 0.66
C THR A 444 -19.08 24.60 0.92
N ALA A 445 -19.10 24.15 2.17
CA ALA A 445 -19.94 23.05 2.62
C ALA A 445 -20.42 23.28 4.06
N GLN A 446 -21.57 22.72 4.40
CA GLN A 446 -22.01 22.62 5.79
C GLN A 446 -21.51 21.33 6.41
N THR A 447 -20.91 21.43 7.60
CA THR A 447 -20.36 20.29 8.33
C THR A 447 -20.96 20.18 9.73
N ILE A 448 -20.73 19.04 10.38
CA ILE A 448 -21.09 18.82 11.78
C ILE A 448 -20.04 19.36 12.77
N VAL A 449 -18.89 19.84 12.28
CA VAL A 449 -17.76 20.28 13.10
C VAL A 449 -18.10 21.64 13.72
N LYS A 450 -18.26 21.67 15.04
CA LYS A 450 -18.59 22.90 15.80
C LYS A 450 -17.79 22.98 17.09
N ALA A 451 -17.72 24.17 17.67
CA ALA A 451 -17.09 24.39 18.95
C ALA A 451 -17.69 23.47 20.02
N GLY A 452 -16.87 22.94 20.93
CA GLY A 452 -17.31 22.00 21.97
C GLY A 452 -17.49 20.56 21.49
N SER A 453 -17.00 20.22 20.28
CA SER A 453 -17.08 18.87 19.72
C SER A 453 -15.73 18.17 19.65
N ARG A 454 -15.79 16.84 19.62
CA ARG A 454 -14.67 15.95 19.32
C ARG A 454 -15.00 15.18 18.05
N VAL A 455 -14.21 15.39 17.01
CA VAL A 455 -14.47 14.86 15.66
C VAL A 455 -13.19 14.36 15.01
N SER A 456 -13.31 13.33 14.17
CA SER A 456 -12.23 12.97 13.25
C SER A 456 -12.36 13.81 11.98
N VAL A 457 -11.27 14.44 11.56
CA VAL A 457 -11.16 15.15 10.29
C VAL A 457 -10.06 14.52 9.45
N ARG A 458 -10.30 14.37 8.15
CA ARG A 458 -9.31 13.93 7.18
C ARG A 458 -9.35 14.86 5.98
N MET A 459 -8.19 15.28 5.50
CA MET A 459 -8.06 16.08 4.29
C MET A 459 -7.07 15.39 3.34
N SER A 460 -7.37 15.40 2.04
CA SER A 460 -6.42 15.02 1.01
C SER A 460 -6.26 16.12 -0.02
N ASN A 461 -5.06 16.24 -0.55
CA ASN A 461 -4.77 16.90 -1.82
C ASN A 461 -4.09 15.82 -2.67
N CYS A 462 -4.85 15.17 -3.55
CA CYS A 462 -4.33 14.14 -4.45
C CYS A 462 -4.96 14.29 -5.82
N ASP A 463 -4.18 14.04 -6.87
CA ASP A 463 -4.60 14.18 -8.27
C ASP A 463 -5.29 15.54 -8.55
N ASP A 464 -4.72 16.67 -8.11
CA ASP A 464 -5.33 18.01 -8.23
C ASP A 464 -6.78 18.11 -7.69
N GLN A 465 -7.07 17.43 -6.58
CA GLN A 465 -8.37 17.49 -5.93
C GLN A 465 -8.26 17.58 -4.40
N ILE A 466 -8.93 18.59 -3.82
CA ILE A 466 -9.11 18.66 -2.38
C ILE A 466 -10.36 17.88 -1.97
N LEU A 467 -10.21 16.97 -1.01
CA LEU A 467 -11.32 16.25 -0.39
C LEU A 467 -11.26 16.39 1.14
N LEU A 468 -12.43 16.44 1.77
CA LEU A 468 -12.60 16.52 3.23
C LEU A 468 -13.51 15.40 3.69
N TRP A 469 -13.12 14.69 4.74
CA TRP A 469 -13.99 13.78 5.48
C TRP A 469 -14.14 14.24 6.92
N VAL A 470 -15.34 14.07 7.47
CA VAL A 470 -15.63 14.27 8.88
C VAL A 470 -16.26 12.98 9.42
N ASN A 471 -15.66 12.38 10.44
CA ASN A 471 -16.05 11.07 10.98
C ASN A 471 -16.20 9.99 9.88
N ASP A 472 -15.22 9.92 8.98
CA ASP A 472 -15.17 9.03 7.81
C ASP A 472 -16.23 9.27 6.71
N GLU A 473 -17.12 10.25 6.88
CA GLU A 473 -18.07 10.64 5.84
C GLU A 473 -17.49 11.74 4.96
N LEU A 474 -17.53 11.55 3.64
CA LEU A 474 -17.06 12.52 2.67
C LEU A 474 -17.99 13.75 2.65
N VAL A 475 -17.41 14.94 2.77
CA VAL A 475 -18.13 16.21 2.73
C VAL A 475 -18.38 16.62 1.27
N ALA A 476 -19.63 16.93 0.95
CA ALA A 476 -20.02 17.45 -0.36
C ALA A 476 -20.00 18.98 -0.38
N PHE A 477 -19.13 19.55 -1.20
CA PHE A 477 -19.05 21.00 -1.43
C PHE A 477 -20.07 21.45 -2.48
N ASP A 478 -20.41 22.74 -2.45
CA ASP A 478 -21.36 23.39 -3.35
C ASP A 478 -20.82 23.66 -4.77
N ALA A 479 -19.52 23.48 -4.98
CA ALA A 479 -18.81 23.66 -6.23
C ALA A 479 -17.69 22.61 -6.37
N PRO A 480 -17.14 22.41 -7.59
CA PRO A 480 -16.01 21.52 -7.80
C PRO A 480 -14.83 21.86 -6.87
N THR A 481 -14.14 20.81 -6.40
CA THR A 481 -12.93 20.91 -5.58
C THR A 481 -11.68 20.46 -6.32
N THR A 482 -11.80 20.25 -7.64
CA THR A 482 -10.71 19.95 -8.56
C THR A 482 -10.08 21.23 -9.08
N PHE A 483 -8.85 21.13 -9.55
CA PHE A 483 -8.11 22.20 -10.19
C PHE A 483 -7.11 21.61 -11.20
N ASP A 484 -6.26 22.46 -11.79
CA ASP A 484 -5.16 22.02 -12.66
C ASP A 484 -3.90 22.77 -12.23
N ALA A 485 -3.02 22.07 -11.51
CA ALA A 485 -1.82 22.68 -10.91
C ALA A 485 -0.88 23.29 -11.96
N ARG A 486 -0.92 22.79 -13.21
CA ARG A 486 -0.11 23.30 -14.33
C ARG A 486 -0.52 24.72 -14.73
N LYS A 487 -1.71 25.18 -14.33
CA LYS A 487 -2.16 26.58 -14.50
C LYS A 487 -1.55 27.50 -13.45
N PHE A 488 -1.05 26.96 -12.35
CA PHE A 488 -0.49 27.72 -11.22
C PHE A 488 1.05 27.75 -11.27
N ARG A 489 1.66 26.65 -11.68
CA ARG A 489 3.11 26.48 -11.80
C ARG A 489 3.41 25.74 -13.11
N SER A 490 4.43 26.21 -13.83
CA SER A 490 4.98 25.45 -14.95
C SER A 490 5.72 24.20 -14.45
N ASP A 491 5.98 23.23 -15.32
CA ASP A 491 6.67 21.99 -14.96
C ASP A 491 8.08 22.24 -14.39
N ASP A 492 8.76 23.27 -14.93
CA ASP A 492 10.07 23.74 -14.45
C ASP A 492 10.02 24.38 -13.04
N GLU A 493 8.84 24.81 -12.61
CA GLU A 493 8.61 25.46 -11.31
C GLU A 493 7.92 24.55 -10.29
N ALA A 494 7.40 23.40 -10.72
CA ALA A 494 6.67 22.41 -9.95
C ALA A 494 7.59 21.52 -9.11
N TYR A 495 8.39 22.12 -8.23
CA TYR A 495 9.33 21.44 -7.34
C TYR A 495 9.15 21.92 -5.89
N PRO A 496 9.66 21.17 -4.89
CA PRO A 496 9.53 21.51 -3.48
C PRO A 496 10.13 22.88 -3.12
N ARG A 497 9.39 23.69 -2.39
CA ARG A 497 9.81 25.01 -1.94
C ARG A 497 10.14 24.99 -0.46
N TYR A 498 11.12 25.80 -0.09
CA TYR A 498 11.49 26.06 1.29
C TYR A 498 11.88 27.54 1.43
N ILE A 499 11.23 28.24 2.37
CA ILE A 499 11.53 29.65 2.66
C ILE A 499 11.98 29.75 4.11
N ALA A 500 13.30 29.63 4.30
CA ALA A 500 13.93 29.62 5.62
C ALA A 500 13.45 30.79 6.49
N ALA A 501 13.11 30.47 7.74
CA ALA A 501 12.70 31.45 8.76
C ALA A 501 11.52 32.37 8.36
N VAL A 502 10.68 31.99 7.38
CA VAL A 502 9.40 32.67 7.07
C VAL A 502 8.26 31.67 7.13
N HIS A 503 8.30 30.66 6.25
CA HIS A 503 7.36 29.57 6.21
C HIS A 503 8.06 28.31 5.66
N PRO A 504 7.99 27.17 6.37
CA PRO A 504 8.73 25.96 5.98
C PRO A 504 8.25 25.35 4.65
N MET A 505 7.08 25.71 4.14
CA MET A 505 6.53 25.23 2.86
C MET A 505 6.58 23.69 2.77
N ASP A 506 7.15 23.11 1.72
CA ASP A 506 7.23 21.65 1.52
C ASP A 506 8.13 20.95 2.55
N ALA A 507 8.96 21.68 3.31
CA ALA A 507 9.66 21.13 4.48
C ALA A 507 8.72 20.87 5.66
N SER A 508 7.51 21.45 5.65
CA SER A 508 6.47 21.13 6.63
C SER A 508 5.10 21.16 5.95
N PRO A 509 4.80 20.13 5.14
CA PRO A 509 3.73 20.21 4.16
C PRO A 509 2.34 20.09 4.77
N LEU A 510 2.20 19.76 6.05
CA LEU A 510 0.90 19.56 6.69
C LEU A 510 0.77 20.46 7.91
N GLY A 511 -0.41 21.04 8.11
CA GLY A 511 -0.70 21.93 9.22
C GLY A 511 -2.13 21.79 9.74
N ILE A 512 -2.28 21.86 11.07
CA ILE A 512 -3.56 22.03 11.75
C ILE A 512 -3.49 23.31 12.57
N GLY A 513 -4.40 24.23 12.30
CA GLY A 513 -4.52 25.51 12.99
C GLY A 513 -5.80 25.55 13.82
N VAL A 514 -5.73 26.05 15.06
CA VAL A 514 -6.94 26.41 15.82
C VAL A 514 -6.83 27.84 16.31
N ARG A 515 -7.94 28.58 16.26
CA ARG A 515 -8.08 29.92 16.84
C ARG A 515 -9.15 29.95 17.92
N GLY A 516 -8.75 30.43 19.09
CA GLY A 516 -9.60 30.58 20.27
C GLY A 516 -9.88 29.26 21.00
N GLY A 517 -10.17 29.37 22.29
CA GLY A 517 -10.54 28.26 23.16
C GLY A 517 -9.41 27.26 23.45
N ASP A 518 -9.72 26.33 24.36
CA ASP A 518 -8.91 25.15 24.61
C ASP A 518 -9.11 24.15 23.47
N SER A 519 -8.07 23.41 23.11
CA SER A 519 -8.19 22.35 22.11
C SER A 519 -7.19 21.24 22.34
N THR A 520 -7.55 20.02 21.93
CA THR A 520 -6.66 18.87 21.97
C THR A 520 -6.68 18.14 20.63
N ILE A 521 -5.50 17.80 20.12
CA ILE A 521 -5.32 16.96 18.93
C ILE A 521 -4.85 15.57 19.37
N HIS A 522 -5.51 14.56 18.83
CA HIS A 522 -5.20 13.14 19.01
C HIS A 522 -5.04 12.45 17.64
N HIS A 523 -4.46 11.25 17.64
CA HIS A 523 -4.49 10.31 16.49
C HIS A 523 -4.11 10.95 15.15
N LEU A 524 -2.93 11.59 15.10
CA LEU A 524 -2.41 12.19 13.88
C LEU A 524 -1.78 11.13 13.00
N ARG A 525 -2.31 11.00 11.79
CA ARG A 525 -1.77 10.09 10.77
C ARG A 525 -1.56 10.82 9.46
N VAL A 526 -0.46 10.48 8.81
CA VAL A 526 -0.06 10.97 7.50
C VAL A 526 0.09 9.76 6.58
N ASP A 527 -0.61 9.81 5.47
CA ASP A 527 -0.44 8.93 4.35
C ASP A 527 -0.06 9.77 3.11
N ARG A 528 0.49 9.12 2.09
CA ARG A 528 0.70 9.71 0.76
C ARG A 528 -0.07 8.92 -0.28
N ASP A 529 -0.33 9.54 -1.42
CA ASP A 529 -0.85 8.83 -2.56
C ASP A 529 0.22 7.98 -3.27
N LYS A 530 -0.22 7.29 -4.30
CA LYS A 530 0.59 6.50 -5.20
C LYS A 530 1.32 7.37 -6.22
N TYR A 531 2.64 7.23 -6.22
CA TYR A 531 3.50 7.84 -7.24
C TYR A 531 3.64 6.94 -8.46
N TYR A 532 3.05 7.33 -9.60
CA TYR A 532 3.20 6.63 -10.88
C TYR A 532 4.46 7.07 -11.62
N ILE A 533 5.53 6.29 -11.44
CA ILE A 533 6.83 6.53 -12.10
C ILE A 533 6.68 6.56 -13.64
N ALA A 534 7.12 7.66 -14.25
CA ALA A 534 7.16 7.94 -15.68
C ALA A 534 8.36 7.25 -16.35
N THR A 535 8.16 5.99 -16.71
CA THR A 535 9.15 5.21 -17.48
C THR A 535 8.47 4.27 -18.48
N ALA A 536 9.19 3.93 -19.57
CA ALA A 536 8.82 2.89 -20.53
C ALA A 536 9.78 1.67 -20.50
N ASP A 537 10.77 1.69 -19.60
CA ASP A 537 11.74 0.62 -19.39
C ASP A 537 12.12 0.51 -17.91
N SER A 538 12.51 -0.68 -17.48
CA SER A 538 12.98 -0.98 -16.12
C SER A 538 14.40 -1.54 -16.08
N SER A 539 15.10 -1.55 -17.22
CA SER A 539 16.40 -2.22 -17.34
C SER A 539 17.55 -1.56 -16.55
N GLU A 540 17.40 -0.31 -16.16
CA GLU A 540 18.29 0.45 -15.27
C GLU A 540 17.59 0.86 -13.96
N GLY A 541 16.47 0.19 -13.63
CA GLY A 541 15.59 0.57 -12.54
C GLY A 541 14.39 1.40 -13.00
N MET A 542 13.44 1.60 -12.09
CA MET A 542 12.27 2.45 -12.33
C MET A 542 12.53 3.82 -11.70
N SER A 543 12.82 4.80 -12.54
CA SER A 543 13.14 6.17 -12.14
C SER A 543 12.52 7.18 -13.10
N ASP A 544 11.96 8.25 -12.54
CA ASP A 544 11.45 9.39 -13.29
C ASP A 544 12.55 10.24 -13.90
N TYR A 545 13.79 10.12 -13.43
CA TYR A 545 14.85 11.01 -13.83
C TYR A 545 15.58 10.51 -15.06
N ASP A 546 15.77 11.38 -16.06
CA ASP A 546 16.80 11.18 -17.07
C ASP A 546 18.18 11.43 -16.46
N MET A 547 18.76 10.36 -15.90
CA MET A 547 20.07 10.42 -15.23
C MET A 547 21.18 10.96 -16.12
N ARG A 548 21.08 10.86 -17.46
CA ARG A 548 22.06 11.49 -18.36
C ARG A 548 21.98 13.01 -18.29
N GLN A 549 20.77 13.58 -18.22
CA GLN A 549 20.57 15.02 -18.04
C GLN A 549 21.03 15.45 -16.64
N VAL A 550 20.71 14.66 -15.61
CA VAL A 550 21.19 14.92 -14.24
C VAL A 550 22.71 14.99 -14.20
N TRP A 551 23.42 14.00 -14.76
CA TRP A 551 24.88 13.98 -14.76
C TRP A 551 25.50 15.14 -15.55
N GLN A 552 24.90 15.50 -16.68
CA GLN A 552 25.36 16.64 -17.48
C GLN A 552 25.20 17.95 -16.71
N ALA A 553 24.07 18.15 -16.04
CA ALA A 553 23.79 19.35 -15.26
C ALA A 553 24.64 19.42 -13.97
N ALA A 554 24.87 18.28 -13.31
CA ALA A 554 25.70 18.19 -12.11
C ALA A 554 27.22 18.23 -12.41
N GLY A 555 27.64 18.04 -13.67
CA GLY A 555 29.05 17.97 -14.05
C GLY A 555 29.78 16.70 -13.59
N GLY A 556 29.04 15.64 -13.23
CA GLY A 556 29.57 14.40 -12.66
C GLY A 556 28.50 13.33 -12.45
N ALA A 557 28.92 12.15 -12.01
CA ALA A 557 27.98 11.08 -11.69
C ALA A 557 27.20 11.42 -10.42
N VAL A 558 25.87 11.28 -10.49
CA VAL A 558 24.93 11.41 -9.38
C VAL A 558 24.30 10.05 -9.16
N THR A 559 24.30 9.59 -7.91
CA THR A 559 23.73 8.31 -7.47
C THR A 559 22.37 8.53 -6.80
N ASP A 560 21.61 7.45 -6.63
CA ASP A 560 20.34 7.48 -5.89
C ASP A 560 20.52 7.99 -4.45
N PHE A 561 21.66 7.69 -3.82
CA PHE A 561 21.99 8.19 -2.48
C PHE A 561 22.22 9.71 -2.46
N ASP A 562 22.85 10.27 -3.50
CA ASP A 562 23.04 11.71 -3.62
C ASP A 562 21.67 12.43 -3.76
N ILE A 563 20.72 11.82 -4.48
CA ILE A 563 19.34 12.32 -4.58
C ILE A 563 18.66 12.26 -3.20
N GLN A 564 18.77 11.14 -2.47
CA GLN A 564 18.21 10.98 -1.12
C GLN A 564 18.78 11.99 -0.12
N ASP A 565 20.08 12.27 -0.20
CA ASP A 565 20.74 13.26 0.65
C ASP A 565 20.24 14.69 0.33
N MET A 566 20.08 15.03 -0.96
CA MET A 566 19.49 16.30 -1.40
C MET A 566 18.04 16.46 -0.90
N MET A 567 17.23 15.39 -0.91
CA MET A 567 15.87 15.41 -0.37
C MET A 567 15.82 15.71 1.14
N GLY A 568 16.91 15.46 1.86
CA GLY A 568 17.08 15.81 3.28
C GLY A 568 17.63 17.21 3.55
N GLN A 569 17.85 18.03 2.52
CA GLN A 569 18.49 19.36 2.61
C GLN A 569 17.61 20.44 1.96
N PRO A 570 16.59 20.96 2.68
CA PRO A 570 15.61 21.92 2.16
C PRO A 570 16.18 23.13 1.43
N GLU A 571 17.31 23.64 1.91
CA GLU A 571 18.05 24.75 1.34
C GLU A 571 18.59 24.50 -0.08
N THR A 572 18.74 23.23 -0.48
CA THR A 572 19.29 22.86 -1.80
C THR A 572 18.23 22.61 -2.86
N TRP A 573 16.95 22.48 -2.48
CA TRP A 573 15.91 22.01 -3.40
C TRP A 573 15.76 22.92 -4.63
N ALA A 574 15.78 24.24 -4.45
CA ALA A 574 15.57 25.18 -5.56
C ALA A 574 16.67 25.14 -6.64
N GLU A 575 17.86 24.67 -6.29
CA GLU A 575 19.03 24.63 -7.18
C GLU A 575 19.27 23.24 -7.78
N SER A 576 18.53 22.23 -7.33
CA SER A 576 18.78 20.85 -7.71
C SER A 576 18.43 20.59 -9.18
N PRO A 577 19.37 20.04 -9.98
CA PRO A 577 19.12 19.76 -11.39
C PRO A 577 18.14 18.60 -11.62
N VAL A 578 17.82 17.80 -10.59
CA VAL A 578 16.97 16.61 -10.73
C VAL A 578 15.53 16.96 -11.14
N TRP A 579 15.03 18.12 -10.71
CA TRP A 579 13.63 18.50 -10.95
C TRP A 579 13.32 18.70 -12.43
N LYS A 580 14.29 19.25 -13.17
CA LYS A 580 14.21 19.47 -14.63
C LYS A 580 14.46 18.21 -15.44
N ALA A 581 15.03 17.18 -14.80
CA ALA A 581 15.33 15.91 -15.44
C ALA A 581 14.18 14.90 -15.27
N ARG A 582 13.08 15.26 -14.59
CA ARG A 582 11.90 14.41 -14.50
C ARG A 582 11.28 14.23 -15.89
N ARG A 583 10.92 12.99 -16.19
CA ARG A 583 10.39 12.57 -17.48
C ARG A 583 8.88 12.74 -17.54
N GLU A 584 8.42 12.92 -18.76
CA GLU A 584 7.05 12.65 -19.18
C GLU A 584 7.09 11.43 -20.11
N VAL A 585 6.19 10.46 -19.90
CA VAL A 585 6.11 9.25 -20.74
C VAL A 585 4.68 9.01 -21.17
N THR A 586 4.49 8.83 -22.47
CA THR A 586 3.18 8.69 -23.10
C THR A 586 3.01 7.32 -23.76
N PHE A 587 1.79 6.78 -23.66
CA PHE A 587 1.37 5.52 -24.27
C PHE A 587 0.06 5.73 -25.03
N GLU A 588 0.07 5.50 -26.33
CA GLU A 588 -1.15 5.57 -27.16
C GLU A 588 -1.87 4.21 -27.15
N LEU A 589 -3.17 4.24 -26.85
CA LEU A 589 -4.04 3.07 -26.86
C LEU A 589 -5.04 3.19 -28.01
N GLU A 590 -5.10 2.13 -28.82
CA GLU A 590 -6.12 1.99 -29.84
C GLU A 590 -7.41 1.36 -29.26
N GLU A 591 -8.38 1.09 -30.13
CA GLU A 591 -9.56 0.30 -29.78
C GLU A 591 -9.16 -1.05 -29.18
N ASP A 592 -9.90 -1.49 -28.17
CA ASP A 592 -9.69 -2.76 -27.45
C ASP A 592 -8.30 -2.94 -26.79
N GLN A 593 -7.56 -1.85 -26.57
CA GLN A 593 -6.29 -1.87 -25.85
C GLN A 593 -6.44 -1.25 -24.45
N PHE A 594 -5.96 -1.95 -23.43
CA PHE A 594 -6.07 -1.55 -22.03
C PHE A 594 -4.68 -1.40 -21.41
N PHE A 595 -4.47 -0.40 -20.55
CA PHE A 595 -3.18 -0.16 -19.91
C PHE A 595 -3.21 -0.44 -18.40
N PRO A 596 -2.83 -1.65 -17.96
CA PRO A 596 -2.76 -1.98 -16.56
C PRO A 596 -1.41 -1.64 -15.90
N MET A 597 -1.46 -1.06 -14.70
CA MET A 597 -0.29 -0.73 -13.89
C MET A 597 -0.34 -1.45 -12.53
N GLY A 598 0.84 -1.74 -11.98
CA GLY A 598 0.94 -2.24 -10.61
C GLY A 598 0.77 -1.11 -9.61
N ASP A 599 0.46 -1.47 -8.36
CA ASP A 599 0.56 -0.54 -7.24
C ASP A 599 2.05 -0.51 -6.78
N ASN A 600 2.97 -0.14 -7.68
CA ASN A 600 4.41 0.20 -7.51
C ASN A 600 5.33 -0.75 -6.72
N SER A 601 5.17 -2.07 -6.82
CA SER A 601 6.21 -3.01 -6.37
C SER A 601 7.10 -3.47 -7.55
N PRO A 602 8.45 -3.44 -7.43
CA PRO A 602 9.38 -3.85 -8.49
C PRO A 602 9.39 -5.38 -8.69
N GLU A 603 8.64 -6.14 -7.89
CA GLU A 603 8.58 -7.60 -7.95
C GLU A 603 7.83 -8.14 -9.18
N SER A 604 7.12 -7.30 -9.93
CA SER A 604 6.49 -7.70 -11.20
C SER A 604 6.25 -6.49 -12.10
N LEU A 605 6.90 -6.52 -13.27
CA LEU A 605 6.73 -5.54 -14.34
C LEU A 605 5.25 -5.34 -14.67
N ASP A 606 4.89 -4.11 -15.00
CA ASP A 606 3.58 -3.75 -15.54
C ASP A 606 3.69 -3.16 -16.95
N ALA A 607 2.56 -2.73 -17.51
CA ALA A 607 2.44 -2.36 -18.91
C ALA A 607 3.47 -1.33 -19.37
N ARG A 608 3.90 -0.42 -18.47
CA ARG A 608 4.95 0.57 -18.73
C ARG A 608 6.24 -0.06 -19.24
N CYS A 609 6.73 -1.08 -18.52
CA CYS A 609 8.09 -1.60 -18.69
C CYS A 609 8.13 -2.84 -19.57
N TRP A 610 6.97 -3.38 -19.94
CA TRP A 610 6.88 -4.60 -20.73
C TRP A 610 7.68 -4.48 -22.01
N ALA A 611 7.33 -3.58 -22.94
CA ALA A 611 8.04 -3.45 -24.24
C ALA A 611 9.54 -3.14 -24.08
N GLY A 612 9.92 -2.14 -23.29
CA GLY A 612 11.30 -1.67 -23.17
C GLY A 612 12.27 -2.73 -22.60
N THR A 613 11.84 -3.47 -21.59
CA THR A 613 12.68 -4.50 -20.94
C THR A 613 12.91 -5.71 -21.87
N LYS A 614 12.01 -5.97 -22.81
CA LYS A 614 12.08 -7.11 -23.75
C LYS A 614 13.15 -6.93 -24.83
N VAL A 615 13.35 -5.71 -25.33
CA VAL A 615 14.33 -5.39 -26.39
C VAL A 615 15.76 -5.79 -25.97
N ARG A 616 16.06 -5.72 -24.67
CA ARG A 616 17.41 -6.03 -24.14
C ARG A 616 17.65 -7.52 -23.88
N PHE A 617 16.64 -8.29 -23.47
CA PHE A 617 16.81 -9.70 -23.04
C PHE A 617 16.38 -10.74 -24.09
N GLY A 618 15.72 -10.32 -25.17
CA GLY A 618 15.26 -11.21 -26.24
C GLY A 618 14.00 -12.00 -25.85
N MET A 619 13.11 -12.20 -26.81
CA MET A 619 11.88 -12.98 -26.66
C MET A 619 12.16 -14.48 -26.83
N PRO A 620 11.48 -15.37 -26.07
CA PRO A 620 11.39 -16.79 -26.43
C PRO A 620 10.80 -16.98 -27.83
N GLU A 621 11.19 -18.05 -28.53
CA GLU A 621 10.66 -18.36 -29.87
C GLU A 621 9.13 -18.58 -29.90
N ASP A 622 8.51 -18.94 -28.77
CA ASP A 622 7.06 -19.16 -28.63
C ASP A 622 6.30 -17.95 -28.04
N ALA A 623 6.90 -16.75 -28.06
CA ALA A 623 6.26 -15.53 -27.61
C ALA A 623 4.99 -15.22 -28.43
N ASP A 624 3.95 -14.73 -27.75
CA ASP A 624 2.67 -14.41 -28.37
C ASP A 624 2.79 -13.19 -29.32
N LYS A 625 1.87 -13.05 -30.29
CA LYS A 625 1.89 -11.91 -31.23
C LYS A 625 1.81 -10.53 -30.56
N TRP A 626 1.29 -10.46 -29.34
CA TRP A 626 1.19 -9.23 -28.54
C TRP A 626 2.41 -9.02 -27.63
N SER A 627 3.45 -9.82 -27.81
CA SER A 627 4.57 -9.84 -26.88
C SER A 627 5.31 -8.52 -26.83
N ASP A 628 5.25 -7.66 -27.84
CA ASP A 628 5.93 -6.34 -27.84
C ASP A 628 5.04 -5.18 -27.41
N ALA A 629 3.79 -5.45 -27.02
CA ALA A 629 2.86 -4.41 -26.58
C ALA A 629 3.15 -3.91 -25.16
N SER A 630 2.96 -2.60 -24.96
CA SER A 630 2.81 -1.95 -23.64
C SER A 630 1.34 -1.86 -23.23
N TYR A 631 0.49 -2.76 -23.71
CA TYR A 631 -0.93 -2.81 -23.42
C TYR A 631 -1.43 -4.25 -23.34
N VAL A 632 -2.66 -4.43 -22.88
CA VAL A 632 -3.39 -5.69 -22.87
C VAL A 632 -4.55 -5.60 -23.86
N PRO A 633 -4.55 -6.40 -24.94
CA PRO A 633 -5.70 -6.53 -25.81
C PRO A 633 -6.91 -7.11 -25.06
N ARG A 634 -8.13 -6.71 -25.46
CA ARG A 634 -9.39 -7.21 -24.89
C ARG A 634 -9.45 -8.74 -24.77
N ASP A 635 -8.99 -9.45 -25.80
CA ASP A 635 -9.01 -10.92 -25.86
C ASP A 635 -8.19 -11.61 -24.74
N LEU A 636 -7.27 -10.87 -24.11
CA LEU A 636 -6.47 -11.37 -23.00
C LEU A 636 -7.08 -11.05 -21.63
N LEU A 637 -8.15 -10.26 -21.56
CA LEU A 637 -8.88 -10.01 -20.30
C LEU A 637 -9.55 -11.30 -19.82
N VAL A 638 -9.34 -11.63 -18.54
CA VAL A 638 -9.93 -12.80 -17.89
C VAL A 638 -11.13 -12.41 -17.03
N GLY A 639 -11.05 -11.29 -16.30
CA GLY A 639 -12.15 -10.85 -15.46
C GLY A 639 -11.79 -9.78 -14.43
N LYS A 640 -12.78 -9.44 -13.60
CA LYS A 640 -12.65 -8.44 -12.53
C LYS A 640 -12.37 -9.11 -11.19
N ALA A 641 -11.34 -8.66 -10.48
CA ALA A 641 -11.11 -9.08 -9.10
C ALA A 641 -12.17 -8.45 -8.18
N LEU A 642 -12.87 -9.27 -7.40
CA LEU A 642 -14.02 -8.82 -6.59
C LEU A 642 -13.70 -8.73 -5.10
N LEU A 643 -13.09 -9.78 -4.53
CA LEU A 643 -12.82 -9.84 -3.11
C LEU A 643 -11.61 -10.70 -2.77
N VAL A 644 -10.91 -10.35 -1.69
CA VAL A 644 -9.98 -11.23 -1.01
C VAL A 644 -10.80 -12.16 -0.11
N PHE A 645 -11.09 -13.37 -0.58
CA PHE A 645 -11.96 -14.31 0.14
C PHE A 645 -11.18 -15.18 1.12
N TRP A 646 -9.87 -15.33 0.90
CA TRP A 646 -8.98 -16.07 1.78
C TRP A 646 -7.63 -15.36 1.82
N PRO A 647 -7.45 -14.42 2.77
CA PRO A 647 -6.14 -13.86 3.08
C PRO A 647 -5.17 -14.99 3.47
N HIS A 648 -3.87 -14.75 3.43
CA HIS A 648 -2.90 -15.75 3.90
C HIS A 648 -3.29 -16.28 5.29
N SER A 649 -3.10 -17.58 5.47
CA SER A 649 -3.33 -18.22 6.75
C SER A 649 -2.21 -17.86 7.71
N TRP A 650 -2.55 -17.67 8.99
CA TRP A 650 -1.54 -17.53 10.04
C TRP A 650 -0.68 -18.79 10.09
N ASN A 651 0.62 -18.65 10.36
CA ASN A 651 1.50 -19.82 10.55
C ASN A 651 1.37 -20.40 11.98
N SER A 652 0.73 -19.69 12.90
CA SER A 652 0.50 -20.07 14.30
C SER A 652 -0.82 -19.46 14.84
N PRO A 653 -1.52 -20.07 15.81
CA PRO A 653 -1.30 -21.38 16.43
C PRO A 653 -1.82 -22.55 15.59
N VAL A 654 -2.63 -22.28 14.57
CA VAL A 654 -3.25 -23.29 13.70
C VAL A 654 -2.94 -22.94 12.23
N PRO A 655 -2.05 -23.69 11.56
CA PRO A 655 -1.47 -23.34 10.26
C PRO A 655 -2.43 -23.54 9.08
N PHE A 656 -3.57 -22.86 9.09
CA PHE A 656 -4.59 -22.83 8.04
C PHE A 656 -5.75 -21.88 8.37
N THR A 657 -5.83 -21.32 9.59
CA THR A 657 -6.87 -20.35 9.95
C THR A 657 -6.71 -19.09 9.09
N PRO A 658 -7.69 -18.74 8.24
CA PRO A 658 -7.60 -17.53 7.44
C PRO A 658 -7.62 -16.30 8.34
N ASN A 659 -6.86 -15.27 7.97
CA ASN A 659 -6.92 -13.99 8.65
C ASN A 659 -8.21 -13.24 8.28
N PHE A 660 -9.35 -13.62 8.89
CA PHE A 660 -10.67 -13.06 8.56
C PHE A 660 -10.73 -11.52 8.62
N ARG A 661 -9.87 -10.88 9.42
CA ARG A 661 -9.77 -9.40 9.50
C ARG A 661 -9.28 -8.76 8.19
N ARG A 662 -8.60 -9.52 7.34
CA ARG A 662 -8.07 -9.05 6.05
C ARG A 662 -8.96 -9.40 4.86
N MET A 663 -10.09 -10.08 5.09
CA MET A 663 -11.08 -10.26 4.04
C MET A 663 -11.68 -8.90 3.69
N LYS A 664 -11.61 -8.53 2.42
CA LYS A 664 -12.09 -7.23 1.94
C LYS A 664 -12.60 -7.33 0.51
N LEU A 665 -13.55 -6.45 0.18
CA LEU A 665 -13.85 -6.16 -1.21
C LEU A 665 -12.65 -5.46 -1.83
N ILE A 666 -12.33 -5.84 -3.05
CA ILE A 666 -11.28 -5.20 -3.82
C ILE A 666 -11.88 -3.92 -4.40
N ARG A 667 -11.30 -2.79 -4.00
CA ARG A 667 -11.64 -1.47 -4.52
C ARG A 667 -10.54 -1.05 -5.50
#